data_AF-A0A3A9BVL7-F1
#
_entry.id   AF-A0A3A9BVL7-F1
#
_cell.length_a   1.000
_cell.length_b   1.000
_cell.length_c   1.000
_cell.angle_alpha   90.00
_cell.angle_beta   90.00
_cell.angle_gamma   90.00
#
_symmetry.space_group_name_H-M   'P 1'
#
loop_
_entity.id
_entity.type
_entity.pdbx_description
1 polymer ?
#
loop_
_entity_poly.entity_id
_entity_poly.type
_entity_poly.pdbx_seq_one_letter_code
_entity_poly.pdbx_strand_id
1 'polypeptide(L)'
;MFCENCGNEIEKTSKFCPVCGQRVEAAGAGFKGRKRTGTPARAVSRNLIYGFLGLFAVAVVVIGTVKLFGGGGKRIGKTLPEKLFVASADQLAGISPDDFMEMLDDEDALYQENTSYIYTSSTDSFMGYDCIYSYGEYDDDIGATPSGLAWKTNSFYYIIAFDSNDDFKEGQKKLKKYLERNLVKKSKPLKTKGASLSGNTYLVECSDKGTDLIFDKLDTIDDLELFGEDNSLVRNYAAEAEEDGQLDKRVLLKQIDSMDYKMYKFVQVSYPTFDEELEQRFPRDKSYTDHVCYIQVTSLPMTQEQYIAFAGTWGYDAIYGKEIDLDKFEPDLYPDKFQKDSVLLPWHVLSVYRDDEWIDYEDFVLYCMYFMQEHDYNLLSGEYIKDELEKKQWYLKWFQWDIDLNEPADLSEYAGSVETYLAIKDNYNCSTLAPFESESEKAIFLAEKNYNLETGEQFTNQKEKAIWLLKNYCYDSSSKKVIDRKIVDGLVEYERFLNELKDNMSGMLIDGSLIYLNDDNIPECILIDNIQAASSAPADSTVYLLSYQNGRRIEKTMQIPIMSYQCLAKSGLICVGGDQGSYIDPQSMQDIAYGSYEIIKLTDSFETVGKVLWDRVYDSNGRFLNGTFEINGSSASEQEMLQYIQSFGFDPSSFTFDFKNLYISHEKKNKASIIELYQALERGGKS
;
A
#
# COMPACT_ATOMS: atom_id res chain seq x y z
N MET A 1 -36.61 -33.53 6.41
CA MET A 1 -38.02 -33.99 6.31
C MET A 1 -38.06 -35.20 5.39
N PHE A 2 -39.08 -36.05 5.39
CA PHE A 2 -39.11 -37.24 4.53
C PHE A 2 -40.30 -37.18 3.57
N CYS A 3 -40.08 -37.60 2.33
CA CYS A 3 -41.13 -37.69 1.33
C CYS A 3 -42.21 -38.67 1.75
N GLU A 4 -43.47 -38.24 1.84
CA GLU A 4 -44.59 -39.15 2.15
C GLU A 4 -44.83 -40.20 1.06
N ASN A 5 -44.32 -39.99 -0.15
CA ASN A 5 -44.50 -40.91 -1.28
C ASN A 5 -43.39 -41.95 -1.39
N CYS A 6 -42.13 -41.50 -1.38
CA CYS A 6 -40.97 -42.34 -1.67
C CYS A 6 -40.02 -42.53 -0.48
N GLY A 7 -40.32 -41.93 0.68
CA GLY A 7 -39.57 -42.10 1.92
C GLY A 7 -38.18 -41.47 1.95
N ASN A 8 -37.73 -40.81 0.88
CA ASN A 8 -36.41 -40.16 0.84
C ASN A 8 -36.37 -38.90 1.68
N GLU A 9 -35.19 -38.63 2.25
CA GLU A 9 -34.93 -37.40 2.97
C GLU A 9 -34.97 -36.21 2.01
N ILE A 10 -35.54 -35.11 2.48
CA ILE A 10 -35.74 -33.85 1.77
C ILE A 10 -35.33 -32.73 2.72
N GLU A 11 -34.67 -31.70 2.20
CA GLU A 11 -34.32 -30.51 2.95
C GLU A 11 -35.56 -29.68 3.34
N LYS A 12 -35.44 -28.89 4.42
CA LYS A 12 -36.58 -28.18 5.01
C LYS A 12 -37.19 -27.10 4.11
N THR A 13 -36.45 -26.62 3.11
CA THR A 13 -36.84 -25.56 2.18
C THR A 13 -37.47 -26.08 0.89
N SER A 14 -37.38 -27.38 0.60
CA SER A 14 -37.83 -27.95 -0.67
C SER A 14 -39.36 -28.01 -0.78
N LYS A 15 -39.92 -27.41 -1.83
CA LYS A 15 -41.37 -27.43 -2.14
C LYS A 15 -41.84 -28.77 -2.75
N PHE A 16 -40.92 -29.61 -3.24
CA PHE A 16 -41.20 -30.89 -3.88
C PHE A 16 -40.15 -31.95 -3.51
N CYS A 17 -40.52 -33.23 -3.60
CA CYS A 17 -39.59 -34.34 -3.42
C CYS A 17 -38.73 -34.54 -4.68
N PRO A 18 -37.39 -34.53 -4.56
CA PRO A 18 -36.48 -34.60 -5.71
C PRO A 18 -36.52 -35.94 -6.45
N VAL A 19 -37.00 -37.01 -5.82
CA VAL A 19 -37.01 -38.36 -6.42
C VAL A 19 -38.31 -38.71 -7.12
N CYS A 20 -39.44 -38.17 -6.65
CA CYS A 20 -40.76 -38.55 -7.19
C CYS A 20 -41.66 -37.37 -7.59
N GLY A 21 -41.20 -36.12 -7.41
CA GLY A 21 -41.92 -34.91 -7.79
C GLY A 21 -43.13 -34.58 -6.91
N GLN A 22 -43.33 -35.28 -5.79
CA GLN A 22 -44.48 -35.00 -4.90
C GLN A 22 -44.27 -33.67 -4.17
N ARG A 23 -45.25 -32.76 -4.29
CA ARG A 23 -45.27 -31.49 -3.57
C ARG A 23 -45.29 -31.72 -2.06
N VAL A 24 -44.44 -31.01 -1.34
CA VAL A 24 -44.37 -31.10 0.12
C VAL A 24 -45.00 -29.85 0.70
N GLU A 25 -46.11 -30.02 1.42
CA GLU A 25 -46.81 -28.90 2.04
C GLU A 25 -46.07 -28.46 3.30
N ALA A 26 -45.70 -27.17 3.37
CA ALA A 26 -45.18 -26.58 4.59
C ALA A 26 -46.21 -26.72 5.71
N ALA A 27 -45.79 -27.27 6.84
CA ALA A 27 -46.68 -27.53 7.97
C ALA A 27 -47.27 -26.22 8.53
N GLY A 28 -48.58 -26.01 8.31
CA GLY A 28 -49.42 -25.20 9.19
C GLY A 28 -50.42 -24.25 8.53
N ALA A 29 -51.62 -24.73 8.18
CA ALA A 29 -52.94 -24.12 8.45
C ALA A 29 -54.02 -24.87 7.63
N GLY A 30 -54.91 -25.59 8.31
CA GLY A 30 -55.86 -26.49 7.65
C GLY A 30 -56.97 -25.79 6.86
N PHE A 31 -57.47 -26.47 5.81
CA PHE A 31 -58.91 -26.64 5.61
C PHE A 31 -59.24 -27.83 4.69
N LYS A 32 -60.42 -28.41 4.92
CA LYS A 32 -61.00 -29.58 4.26
C LYS A 32 -61.47 -29.29 2.81
N GLY A 33 -61.33 -30.29 1.93
CA GLY A 33 -62.44 -30.74 1.07
C GLY A 33 -62.42 -30.44 -0.45
N ARG A 34 -62.13 -31.49 -1.23
CA ARG A 34 -62.73 -31.92 -2.53
C ARG A 34 -63.07 -30.93 -3.68
N LYS A 35 -62.53 -31.33 -4.86
CA LYS A 35 -63.10 -31.45 -6.25
C LYS A 35 -62.86 -30.34 -7.30
N ARG A 36 -62.35 -30.84 -8.45
CA ARG A 36 -62.21 -30.29 -9.83
C ARG A 36 -63.40 -29.42 -10.31
N THR A 37 -63.15 -28.37 -11.11
CA THR A 37 -63.42 -28.24 -12.57
C THR A 37 -63.36 -26.78 -13.08
N GLY A 38 -62.79 -26.57 -14.28
CA GLY A 38 -63.33 -25.65 -15.31
C GLY A 38 -62.93 -24.16 -15.32
N THR A 39 -62.26 -23.76 -16.41
CA THR A 39 -61.94 -22.41 -16.99
C THR A 39 -63.13 -21.41 -17.07
N PRO A 40 -62.98 -20.14 -17.54
CA PRO A 40 -61.85 -19.18 -17.58
C PRO A 40 -62.21 -17.71 -17.13
N ALA A 41 -61.19 -16.87 -16.94
CA ALA A 41 -61.08 -15.40 -17.04
C ALA A 41 -62.26 -14.45 -16.69
N ARG A 42 -62.00 -13.46 -15.80
CA ARG A 42 -62.48 -12.07 -16.02
C ARG A 42 -61.83 -10.99 -15.13
N ALA A 43 -61.47 -9.91 -15.84
CA ALA A 43 -61.62 -8.49 -15.50
C ALA A 43 -60.73 -7.83 -14.41
N VAL A 44 -59.81 -7.03 -14.95
CA VAL A 44 -59.20 -5.82 -14.37
C VAL A 44 -60.25 -4.92 -13.71
N SER A 45 -59.91 -4.38 -12.53
CA SER A 45 -60.37 -3.05 -12.14
C SER A 45 -59.17 -2.23 -11.63
N ARG A 46 -59.17 -0.96 -12.02
CA ARG A 46 -58.10 0.03 -11.95
C ARG A 46 -58.62 1.15 -11.03
N ASN A 47 -57.81 1.61 -10.06
CA ASN A 47 -57.62 3.02 -9.66
C ASN A 47 -57.02 3.19 -8.25
N LEU A 48 -55.83 3.80 -8.16
CA LEU A 48 -55.41 4.99 -7.38
C LEU A 48 -53.86 4.94 -7.23
N ILE A 49 -53.03 5.73 -7.94
CA ILE A 49 -52.70 7.18 -7.82
C ILE A 49 -51.59 7.48 -6.76
N TYR A 50 -50.39 7.69 -7.31
CA TYR A 50 -49.27 8.59 -6.96
C TYR A 50 -48.48 8.43 -5.64
N GLY A 51 -47.23 7.99 -5.83
CA GLY A 51 -46.07 8.20 -4.95
C GLY A 51 -44.91 7.37 -5.52
N PHE A 52 -43.67 7.88 -5.51
CA PHE A 52 -42.42 7.23 -5.96
C PHE A 52 -41.99 7.41 -7.42
N LEU A 53 -41.46 8.60 -7.73
CA LEU A 53 -40.67 8.89 -8.94
C LEU A 53 -39.17 8.50 -8.80
N GLY A 54 -38.72 7.99 -7.65
CA GLY A 54 -37.34 7.51 -7.44
C GLY A 54 -37.18 5.98 -7.49
N LEU A 55 -38.26 5.22 -7.26
CA LEU A 55 -38.24 3.76 -7.23
C LEU A 55 -38.51 3.14 -8.62
N PHE A 56 -38.97 3.97 -9.57
CA PHE A 56 -39.28 3.55 -10.94
C PHE A 56 -38.04 3.35 -11.81
N ALA A 57 -36.89 3.97 -11.50
CA ALA A 57 -35.66 3.75 -12.28
C ALA A 57 -35.05 2.37 -11.98
N VAL A 58 -34.94 2.00 -10.70
CA VAL A 58 -34.46 0.68 -10.27
C VAL A 58 -35.48 -0.41 -10.62
N ALA A 59 -36.77 -0.17 -10.42
CA ALA A 59 -37.80 -1.12 -10.81
C ALA A 59 -37.96 -1.25 -12.34
N VAL A 60 -37.65 -0.24 -13.17
CA VAL A 60 -37.67 -0.39 -14.65
C VAL A 60 -36.44 -1.15 -15.16
N VAL A 61 -35.32 -1.12 -14.45
CA VAL A 61 -34.16 -1.99 -14.75
C VAL A 61 -34.44 -3.43 -14.34
N VAL A 62 -34.98 -3.66 -13.12
CA VAL A 62 -35.36 -4.99 -12.60
C VAL A 62 -36.59 -5.59 -13.31
N ILE A 63 -37.62 -4.81 -13.64
CA ILE A 63 -38.76 -5.27 -14.46
C ILE A 63 -38.37 -5.36 -15.95
N GLY A 64 -37.32 -4.64 -16.37
CA GLY A 64 -36.78 -4.67 -17.72
C GLY A 64 -36.08 -5.98 -18.05
N THR A 65 -35.30 -6.53 -17.11
CA THR A 65 -34.65 -7.86 -17.23
C THR A 65 -35.68 -8.99 -17.23
N VAL A 66 -36.69 -8.95 -16.35
CA VAL A 66 -37.76 -9.97 -16.28
C VAL A 66 -38.64 -9.99 -17.55
N LYS A 67 -38.85 -8.83 -18.22
CA LYS A 67 -39.61 -8.77 -19.48
C LYS A 67 -38.83 -9.12 -20.75
N LEU A 68 -37.51 -9.26 -20.69
CA LEU A 68 -36.71 -9.65 -21.87
C LEU A 68 -36.85 -11.14 -22.19
N PHE A 69 -37.25 -11.97 -21.23
CA PHE A 69 -37.36 -13.43 -21.42
C PHE A 69 -38.78 -14.01 -21.29
N GLY A 70 -39.76 -13.22 -20.81
CA GLY A 70 -41.16 -13.64 -20.63
C GLY A 70 -42.17 -12.63 -21.17
N GLY A 71 -42.87 -12.96 -22.27
CA GLY A 71 -43.80 -12.00 -22.88
C GLY A 71 -44.67 -12.43 -24.06
N GLY A 72 -45.20 -13.66 -24.07
CA GLY A 72 -46.51 -13.94 -24.69
C GLY A 72 -46.56 -14.22 -26.20
N GLY A 73 -46.77 -15.50 -26.53
CA GLY A 73 -47.38 -15.91 -27.79
C GLY A 73 -46.72 -17.14 -28.40
N LYS A 74 -47.43 -18.28 -28.36
CA LYS A 74 -47.10 -19.55 -29.03
C LYS A 74 -46.57 -19.33 -30.46
N ARG A 75 -45.25 -19.21 -30.60
CA ARG A 75 -44.46 -19.36 -31.82
C ARG A 75 -43.11 -19.93 -31.37
N ILE A 76 -42.86 -21.19 -31.71
CA ILE A 76 -41.57 -21.92 -31.67
C ILE A 76 -40.47 -21.11 -30.97
N GLY A 77 -40.50 -21.08 -29.64
CA GLY A 77 -39.66 -20.21 -28.81
C GLY A 77 -38.54 -21.02 -28.19
N LYS A 78 -37.33 -20.45 -28.16
CA LYS A 78 -36.15 -20.99 -27.50
C LYS A 78 -36.46 -21.44 -26.07
N THR A 79 -35.89 -22.55 -25.61
CA THR A 79 -35.98 -22.98 -24.20
C THR A 79 -35.25 -22.00 -23.28
N LEU A 80 -35.51 -22.04 -21.97
CA LEU A 80 -34.79 -21.19 -21.00
C LEU A 80 -33.25 -21.33 -21.08
N PRO A 81 -32.64 -22.54 -21.11
CA PRO A 81 -31.18 -22.66 -21.27
C PRO A 81 -30.67 -22.00 -22.55
N GLU A 82 -31.41 -22.08 -23.66
CA GLU A 82 -31.03 -21.37 -24.88
C GLU A 82 -31.11 -19.85 -24.76
N LYS A 83 -32.16 -19.34 -24.10
CA LYS A 83 -32.34 -17.91 -23.86
C LYS A 83 -31.16 -17.37 -23.05
N LEU A 84 -30.73 -18.10 -22.03
CA LEU A 84 -29.58 -17.75 -21.18
C LEU A 84 -28.26 -17.87 -21.96
N PHE A 85 -28.06 -18.96 -22.69
CA PHE A 85 -26.83 -19.16 -23.48
C PHE A 85 -26.60 -18.03 -24.50
N VAL A 86 -27.67 -17.55 -25.14
CA VAL A 86 -27.60 -16.47 -26.14
C VAL A 86 -27.81 -15.05 -25.58
N ALA A 87 -28.05 -14.90 -24.28
CA ALA A 87 -28.20 -13.60 -23.64
C ALA A 87 -26.92 -12.76 -23.76
N SER A 88 -27.05 -11.43 -23.82
CA SER A 88 -25.89 -10.54 -23.90
C SER A 88 -25.08 -10.52 -22.60
N ALA A 89 -23.84 -10.05 -22.67
CA ALA A 89 -22.94 -10.05 -21.51
C ALA A 89 -23.51 -9.25 -20.32
N ASP A 90 -24.13 -8.10 -20.60
CA ASP A 90 -24.78 -7.22 -19.61
C ASP A 90 -26.05 -7.85 -19.02
N GLN A 91 -26.80 -8.61 -19.82
CA GLN A 91 -27.97 -9.33 -19.33
C GLN A 91 -27.59 -10.42 -18.33
N LEU A 92 -26.51 -11.16 -18.61
CA LEU A 92 -26.04 -12.22 -17.72
C LEU A 92 -25.49 -11.67 -16.40
N ALA A 93 -24.71 -10.58 -16.46
CA ALA A 93 -24.14 -9.94 -15.28
C ALA A 93 -25.20 -9.42 -14.29
N GLY A 94 -26.37 -9.03 -14.81
CA GLY A 94 -27.48 -8.49 -14.02
C GLY A 94 -28.45 -9.52 -13.42
N ILE A 95 -28.31 -10.82 -13.74
CA ILE A 95 -29.15 -11.86 -13.15
C ILE A 95 -28.63 -12.14 -11.74
N SER A 96 -29.51 -12.11 -10.74
CA SER A 96 -29.27 -12.59 -9.38
C SER A 96 -29.74 -14.04 -9.18
N PRO A 97 -29.34 -14.73 -8.08
CA PRO A 97 -29.88 -16.04 -7.73
C PRO A 97 -31.42 -16.05 -7.66
N ASP A 98 -32.01 -15.01 -7.07
CA ASP A 98 -33.46 -14.86 -6.95
C ASP A 98 -34.13 -14.69 -8.32
N ASP A 99 -33.54 -13.90 -9.21
CA ASP A 99 -34.06 -13.73 -10.58
C ASP A 99 -34.02 -15.07 -11.34
N PHE A 100 -32.95 -15.85 -11.19
CA PHE A 100 -32.85 -17.16 -11.84
C PHE A 100 -33.89 -18.14 -11.30
N MET A 101 -34.14 -18.16 -9.98
CA MET A 101 -35.23 -18.95 -9.40
C MET A 101 -36.61 -18.51 -9.90
N GLU A 102 -36.85 -17.21 -10.04
CA GLU A 102 -38.11 -16.69 -10.61
C GLU A 102 -38.28 -17.15 -12.07
N MET A 103 -37.22 -17.11 -12.88
CA MET A 103 -37.25 -17.62 -14.26
C MET A 103 -37.57 -19.12 -14.32
N LEU A 104 -37.09 -19.91 -13.36
CA LEU A 104 -37.38 -21.34 -13.25
C LEU A 104 -38.82 -21.61 -12.80
N ASP A 105 -39.30 -20.86 -11.80
CA ASP A 105 -40.69 -20.92 -11.33
C ASP A 105 -41.68 -20.54 -12.45
N ASP A 106 -41.34 -19.55 -13.29
CA ASP A 106 -42.15 -19.12 -14.45
C ASP A 106 -42.27 -20.19 -15.55
N GLU A 107 -41.28 -21.06 -15.69
CA GLU A 107 -41.27 -22.20 -16.62
C GLU A 107 -41.81 -23.49 -15.98
N ASP A 108 -42.37 -23.42 -14.76
CA ASP A 108 -42.80 -24.57 -13.94
C ASP A 108 -41.68 -25.63 -13.77
N ALA A 109 -40.42 -25.19 -13.74
CA ALA A 109 -39.25 -26.08 -13.66
C ALA A 109 -38.94 -26.50 -12.22
N LEU A 110 -38.55 -27.77 -12.04
CA LEU A 110 -38.04 -28.25 -10.76
C LEU A 110 -36.54 -27.99 -10.67
N TYR A 111 -36.08 -27.38 -9.58
CA TYR A 111 -34.68 -27.07 -9.35
C TYR A 111 -34.23 -27.46 -7.95
N GLN A 112 -32.91 -27.56 -7.77
CA GLN A 112 -32.23 -27.77 -6.50
C GLN A 112 -31.27 -26.61 -6.27
N GLU A 113 -31.14 -26.22 -5.00
CA GLU A 113 -30.27 -25.15 -4.54
C GLU A 113 -29.30 -25.75 -3.53
N ASN A 114 -28.02 -25.49 -3.68
CA ASN A 114 -27.00 -25.73 -2.66
C ASN A 114 -26.30 -24.40 -2.35
N THR A 115 -25.25 -24.43 -1.52
CA THR A 115 -24.55 -23.22 -1.08
C THR A 115 -23.91 -22.39 -2.21
N SER A 116 -23.61 -23.00 -3.35
CA SER A 116 -22.86 -22.34 -4.45
C SER A 116 -23.60 -22.32 -5.78
N TYR A 117 -24.65 -23.12 -5.95
CA TYR A 117 -25.33 -23.34 -7.23
C TYR A 117 -26.84 -23.56 -7.09
N ILE A 118 -27.57 -23.05 -8.07
CA ILE A 118 -28.95 -23.41 -8.40
C ILE A 118 -28.93 -24.20 -9.71
N TYR A 119 -29.42 -25.43 -9.72
CA TYR A 119 -29.41 -26.27 -10.92
C TYR A 119 -30.74 -26.93 -11.19
N THR A 120 -30.97 -27.20 -12.47
CA THR A 120 -32.16 -27.88 -12.98
C THR A 120 -31.79 -28.72 -14.20
N SER A 121 -32.75 -29.51 -14.69
CA SER A 121 -32.59 -30.32 -15.88
C SER A 121 -33.74 -30.07 -16.84
N SER A 122 -33.43 -29.97 -18.12
CA SER A 122 -34.41 -29.87 -19.20
C SER A 122 -33.85 -30.48 -20.48
N THR A 123 -34.70 -30.58 -21.50
CA THR A 123 -34.23 -30.90 -22.86
C THR A 123 -33.88 -29.59 -23.56
N ASP A 124 -32.63 -29.40 -23.96
CA ASP A 124 -32.18 -28.22 -24.68
C ASP A 124 -32.50 -28.36 -26.17
N SER A 125 -33.15 -27.37 -26.81
CA SER A 125 -33.49 -27.46 -28.24
C SER A 125 -32.40 -26.95 -29.20
N PHE A 126 -31.30 -26.39 -28.71
CA PHE A 126 -30.19 -25.80 -29.46
C PHE A 126 -29.11 -26.84 -29.70
N MET A 127 -28.87 -27.68 -28.71
CA MET A 127 -28.00 -28.85 -28.78
C MET A 127 -28.82 -30.12 -28.99
N GLY A 128 -30.09 -30.17 -28.56
CA GLY A 128 -31.05 -31.23 -28.93
C GLY A 128 -31.10 -32.42 -27.97
N TYR A 129 -30.47 -32.34 -26.80
CA TYR A 129 -30.30 -33.45 -25.86
C TYR A 129 -30.58 -33.04 -24.41
N ASP A 130 -30.52 -34.00 -23.50
CA ASP A 130 -30.68 -33.76 -22.06
C ASP A 130 -29.59 -32.83 -21.53
N CYS A 131 -30.02 -31.74 -20.91
CA CYS A 131 -29.16 -30.68 -20.42
C CYS A 131 -29.45 -30.42 -18.95
N ILE A 132 -28.41 -30.58 -18.12
CA ILE A 132 -28.37 -29.98 -16.80
C ILE A 132 -27.81 -28.58 -16.99
N TYR A 133 -28.54 -27.57 -16.54
CA TYR A 133 -28.02 -26.21 -16.53
C TYR A 133 -28.15 -25.62 -15.14
N SER A 134 -27.18 -24.80 -14.80
CA SER A 134 -27.09 -24.19 -13.48
C SER A 134 -26.59 -22.75 -13.56
N TYR A 135 -26.85 -22.06 -12.47
CA TYR A 135 -26.38 -20.72 -12.20
C TYR A 135 -25.72 -20.75 -10.82
N GLY A 136 -24.54 -20.17 -10.69
CA GLY A 136 -23.84 -20.15 -9.42
C GLY A 136 -22.52 -19.40 -9.49
N GLU A 137 -21.74 -19.54 -8.43
CA GLU A 137 -20.41 -18.95 -8.31
C GLU A 137 -19.50 -19.41 -9.46
N TYR A 138 -18.51 -18.60 -9.81
CA TYR A 138 -17.47 -19.00 -10.73
C TYR A 138 -16.69 -20.21 -10.20
N ASP A 139 -16.34 -21.12 -11.11
CA ASP A 139 -15.65 -22.37 -10.85
C ASP A 139 -14.43 -22.44 -11.76
N ASP A 140 -13.25 -22.57 -11.16
CA ASP A 140 -11.97 -22.71 -11.85
C ASP A 140 -11.70 -24.14 -12.32
N ASP A 141 -12.56 -25.10 -11.96
CA ASP A 141 -12.56 -26.46 -12.53
C ASP A 141 -12.62 -26.45 -14.05
N ILE A 142 -13.23 -25.39 -14.61
CA ILE A 142 -13.67 -25.31 -16.01
C ILE A 142 -13.34 -23.94 -16.58
N GLY A 143 -12.23 -23.33 -16.18
CA GLY A 143 -11.74 -22.25 -17.00
C GLY A 143 -10.64 -21.37 -16.48
N ALA A 144 -10.02 -20.76 -17.47
CA ALA A 144 -8.85 -19.91 -17.35
C ALA A 144 -9.21 -18.43 -17.21
N THR A 145 -10.47 -18.07 -16.93
CA THR A 145 -10.77 -16.64 -16.83
C THR A 145 -9.97 -16.03 -15.68
N PRO A 146 -9.56 -14.76 -15.82
CA PRO A 146 -8.67 -14.13 -14.85
C PRO A 146 -9.22 -14.27 -13.43
N SER A 147 -8.40 -14.80 -12.52
CA SER A 147 -8.71 -14.86 -11.10
C SER A 147 -8.93 -13.44 -10.54
N GLY A 148 -9.62 -13.34 -9.39
CA GLY A 148 -10.06 -12.08 -8.80
C GLY A 148 -11.56 -11.84 -9.04
N LEU A 149 -11.90 -10.88 -9.93
CA LEU A 149 -13.30 -10.53 -10.24
C LEU A 149 -14.14 -11.71 -10.69
N ALA A 150 -13.55 -12.73 -11.34
CA ALA A 150 -14.28 -13.92 -11.74
C ALA A 150 -14.97 -14.60 -10.54
N TRP A 151 -14.34 -14.65 -9.37
CA TRP A 151 -14.97 -15.19 -8.15
C TRP A 151 -16.18 -14.39 -7.66
N LYS A 152 -16.32 -13.14 -8.11
CA LYS A 152 -17.47 -12.27 -7.80
C LYS A 152 -18.52 -12.26 -8.92
N THR A 153 -18.24 -12.93 -10.03
CA THR A 153 -19.21 -13.10 -11.10
C THR A 153 -19.91 -14.45 -10.99
N ASN A 154 -21.21 -14.43 -11.26
CA ASN A 154 -21.96 -15.65 -11.40
C ASN A 154 -21.81 -16.17 -12.83
N SER A 155 -21.71 -17.48 -12.95
CA SER A 155 -21.54 -18.18 -14.22
C SER A 155 -22.75 -19.07 -14.49
N PHE A 156 -23.00 -19.27 -15.78
CA PHE A 156 -23.97 -20.25 -16.24
C PHE A 156 -23.26 -21.49 -16.73
N TYR A 157 -23.64 -22.63 -16.20
CA TYR A 157 -23.04 -23.92 -16.54
C TYR A 157 -24.06 -24.77 -17.28
N TYR A 158 -23.56 -25.54 -18.24
CA TYR A 158 -24.35 -26.47 -19.04
C TYR A 158 -23.60 -27.79 -19.16
N ILE A 159 -24.23 -28.86 -18.71
CA ILE A 159 -23.78 -30.23 -18.91
C ILE A 159 -24.76 -30.87 -19.88
N ILE A 160 -24.28 -31.17 -21.08
CA ILE A 160 -25.09 -31.73 -22.16
C ILE A 160 -24.64 -33.17 -22.37
N ALA A 161 -25.55 -34.11 -22.15
CA ALA A 161 -25.33 -35.53 -22.37
C ALA A 161 -25.94 -35.95 -23.71
N PHE A 162 -25.19 -36.71 -24.52
CA PHE A 162 -25.62 -37.11 -25.86
C PHE A 162 -25.95 -38.60 -25.92
N ASP A 163 -26.99 -38.95 -26.67
CA ASP A 163 -27.51 -40.32 -26.81
C ASP A 163 -26.54 -41.26 -27.56
N SER A 164 -25.66 -40.72 -28.40
CA SER A 164 -24.72 -41.49 -29.20
C SER A 164 -23.44 -40.72 -29.56
N ASN A 165 -22.40 -41.44 -29.98
CA ASN A 165 -21.14 -40.82 -30.45
C ASN A 165 -21.32 -39.96 -31.71
N ASP A 166 -22.26 -40.34 -32.59
CA ASP A 166 -22.53 -39.58 -33.81
C ASP A 166 -23.24 -38.25 -33.47
N ASP A 167 -24.19 -38.31 -32.54
CA ASP A 167 -24.86 -37.15 -31.95
C ASP A 167 -23.87 -36.22 -31.25
N PHE A 168 -22.94 -36.78 -30.47
CA PHE A 168 -21.87 -36.05 -29.81
C PHE A 168 -21.01 -35.28 -30.81
N LYS A 169 -20.50 -35.96 -31.86
CA LYS A 169 -19.68 -35.33 -32.91
C LYS A 169 -20.45 -34.27 -33.68
N GLU A 170 -21.73 -34.49 -33.94
CA GLU A 170 -22.59 -33.50 -34.58
C GLU A 170 -22.80 -32.26 -33.69
N GLY A 171 -23.08 -32.47 -32.40
CA GLY A 171 -23.19 -31.43 -31.38
C GLY A 171 -21.92 -30.59 -31.27
N GLN A 172 -20.76 -31.23 -31.16
CA GLN A 172 -19.45 -30.57 -31.17
C GLN A 172 -19.28 -29.67 -32.39
N LYS A 173 -19.63 -30.17 -33.57
CA LYS A 173 -19.53 -29.42 -34.83
C LYS A 173 -20.51 -28.24 -34.88
N LYS A 174 -21.75 -28.41 -34.40
CA LYS A 174 -22.77 -27.35 -34.33
C LYS A 174 -22.35 -26.24 -33.38
N LEU A 175 -21.94 -26.61 -32.16
CA LEU A 175 -21.49 -25.68 -31.13
C LEU A 175 -20.26 -24.91 -31.61
N LYS A 176 -19.24 -25.60 -32.10
CA LYS A 176 -18.03 -24.97 -32.66
C LYS A 176 -18.39 -23.97 -33.77
N LYS A 177 -19.23 -24.36 -34.72
CA LYS A 177 -19.68 -23.47 -35.81
C LYS A 177 -20.44 -22.26 -35.29
N TYR A 178 -21.26 -22.41 -34.26
CA TYR A 178 -21.96 -21.30 -33.62
C TYR A 178 -20.97 -20.33 -32.97
N LEU A 179 -20.05 -20.84 -32.15
CA LEU A 179 -19.08 -20.02 -31.43
C LEU A 179 -18.13 -19.32 -32.39
N GLU A 180 -17.59 -20.01 -33.39
CA GLU A 180 -16.72 -19.41 -34.41
C GLU A 180 -17.42 -18.32 -35.23
N ARG A 181 -18.72 -18.45 -35.46
CA ARG A 181 -19.51 -17.43 -36.16
C ARG A 181 -19.73 -16.18 -35.32
N ASN A 182 -19.78 -16.32 -34.00
CA ASN A 182 -20.02 -15.22 -33.06
C ASN A 182 -18.73 -14.72 -32.39
N LEU A 183 -17.55 -15.23 -32.77
CA LEU A 183 -16.28 -14.74 -32.25
C LEU A 183 -16.14 -13.23 -32.49
N VAL A 184 -15.65 -12.52 -31.46
CA VAL A 184 -15.30 -11.11 -31.57
C VAL A 184 -14.19 -10.95 -32.61
N LYS A 185 -14.23 -9.86 -33.38
CA LYS A 185 -13.24 -9.57 -34.42
C LYS A 185 -11.84 -9.51 -33.82
N LYS A 186 -10.85 -10.14 -34.47
CA LYS A 186 -9.46 -10.28 -33.99
C LYS A 186 -9.32 -11.07 -32.67
N SER A 187 -10.31 -11.89 -32.32
CA SER A 187 -10.15 -12.94 -31.31
C SER A 187 -10.04 -14.30 -31.99
N LYS A 188 -9.57 -15.30 -31.25
CA LYS A 188 -9.63 -16.70 -31.63
C LYS A 188 -10.06 -17.55 -30.43
N PRO A 189 -10.46 -18.82 -30.65
CA PRO A 189 -10.58 -19.77 -29.55
C PRO A 189 -9.22 -19.98 -28.90
N LEU A 190 -9.13 -19.77 -27.59
CA LEU A 190 -7.92 -19.98 -26.80
C LEU A 190 -7.97 -21.40 -26.20
N LYS A 191 -6.86 -22.13 -26.26
CA LYS A 191 -6.76 -23.45 -25.63
C LYS A 191 -6.40 -23.24 -24.16
N THR A 192 -7.39 -23.34 -23.29
CA THR A 192 -7.27 -23.06 -21.86
C THR A 192 -7.24 -24.35 -21.06
N LYS A 193 -6.49 -24.35 -19.96
CA LYS A 193 -6.45 -25.44 -18.98
C LYS A 193 -6.88 -24.90 -17.61
N GLY A 194 -7.73 -25.62 -16.88
CA GLY A 194 -8.09 -25.28 -15.50
C GLY A 194 -8.23 -26.54 -14.63
N ALA A 195 -8.22 -26.36 -13.31
CA ALA A 195 -8.71 -27.25 -12.24
C ALA A 195 -8.77 -28.77 -12.51
N SER A 196 -9.80 -29.09 -13.29
CA SER A 196 -10.19 -30.47 -13.57
C SER A 196 -10.37 -30.67 -15.07
N LEU A 197 -10.60 -29.60 -15.85
CA LEU A 197 -10.99 -29.65 -17.25
C LEU A 197 -10.22 -28.66 -18.13
N SER A 198 -9.71 -29.18 -19.25
CA SER A 198 -9.13 -28.39 -20.34
C SER A 198 -10.12 -28.22 -21.49
N GLY A 199 -10.11 -27.06 -22.13
CA GLY A 199 -11.12 -26.70 -23.12
C GLY A 199 -10.69 -25.61 -24.12
N ASN A 200 -11.63 -25.18 -24.93
CA ASN A 200 -11.48 -23.98 -25.76
C ASN A 200 -12.34 -22.87 -25.19
N THR A 201 -11.73 -21.70 -24.96
CA THR A 201 -12.40 -20.48 -24.50
C THR A 201 -12.61 -19.53 -25.67
N TYR A 202 -13.85 -19.14 -25.90
CA TYR A 202 -14.27 -18.26 -26.99
C TYR A 202 -14.71 -16.92 -26.43
N LEU A 203 -14.10 -15.83 -26.90
CA LEU A 203 -14.63 -14.48 -26.70
C LEU A 203 -15.73 -14.22 -27.74
N VAL A 204 -16.98 -14.25 -27.31
CA VAL A 204 -18.15 -14.20 -28.22
C VAL A 204 -18.88 -12.86 -28.20
N GLU A 205 -18.60 -11.99 -27.23
CA GLU A 205 -19.22 -10.67 -27.15
C GLU A 205 -18.38 -9.69 -26.33
N CYS A 206 -18.42 -8.41 -26.72
CA CYS A 206 -17.96 -7.28 -25.91
C CYS A 206 -19.08 -6.23 -25.86
N SER A 207 -19.43 -5.73 -24.68
CA SER A 207 -20.51 -4.75 -24.46
C SER A 207 -20.04 -3.59 -23.60
N ASP A 208 -20.35 -2.36 -23.99
CA ASP A 208 -20.03 -1.13 -23.22
C ASP A 208 -21.01 -0.88 -22.06
N LYS A 209 -21.75 -1.90 -21.62
CA LYS A 209 -22.82 -1.80 -20.62
C LYS A 209 -22.66 -2.85 -19.53
N GLY A 210 -23.19 -2.56 -18.35
CA GLY A 210 -23.31 -3.51 -17.24
C GLY A 210 -22.02 -3.74 -16.46
N THR A 211 -20.96 -2.98 -16.72
CA THR A 211 -19.70 -3.03 -15.96
C THR A 211 -19.88 -2.60 -14.51
N ASP A 212 -20.73 -1.60 -14.28
CA ASP A 212 -21.20 -1.11 -12.99
C ASP A 212 -21.78 -2.21 -12.11
N LEU A 213 -22.56 -3.13 -12.69
CA LEU A 213 -23.23 -4.23 -11.98
C LEU A 213 -22.26 -5.18 -11.27
N ILE A 214 -21.01 -5.26 -11.75
CA ILE A 214 -19.98 -6.11 -11.15
C ILE A 214 -19.15 -5.30 -10.15
N PHE A 215 -18.76 -4.07 -10.51
CA PHE A 215 -17.96 -3.22 -9.62
C PHE A 215 -18.72 -2.80 -8.35
N ASP A 216 -20.05 -2.73 -8.40
CA ASP A 216 -20.88 -2.48 -7.22
C ASP A 216 -20.75 -3.59 -6.17
N LYS A 217 -20.44 -4.83 -6.57
CA LYS A 217 -20.31 -6.00 -5.68
C LYS A 217 -18.95 -6.10 -4.96
N LEU A 218 -17.97 -5.24 -5.28
CA LEU A 218 -16.64 -5.29 -4.66
C LEU A 218 -16.64 -4.61 -3.30
N ASP A 219 -16.21 -5.30 -2.24
CA ASP A 219 -16.27 -4.78 -0.87
C ASP A 219 -14.87 -4.61 -0.25
N THR A 220 -13.86 -5.33 -0.72
CA THR A 220 -12.49 -5.29 -0.19
C THR A 220 -11.46 -4.92 -1.26
N ILE A 221 -10.25 -4.56 -0.81
CA ILE A 221 -9.12 -4.31 -1.72
C ILE A 221 -8.70 -5.61 -2.43
N ASP A 222 -8.79 -6.75 -1.75
CA ASP A 222 -8.53 -8.07 -2.34
C ASP A 222 -9.45 -8.36 -3.54
N ASP A 223 -10.66 -7.78 -3.56
CA ASP A 223 -11.59 -7.90 -4.69
C ASP A 223 -11.11 -7.13 -5.94
N LEU A 224 -10.15 -6.21 -5.79
CA LEU A 224 -9.52 -5.45 -6.88
C LEU A 224 -8.36 -6.16 -7.55
N GLU A 225 -7.89 -7.29 -7.03
CA GLU A 225 -6.78 -8.09 -7.58
C GLU A 225 -7.18 -8.73 -8.92
N LEU A 226 -7.45 -7.90 -9.91
CA LEU A 226 -7.69 -8.28 -11.28
C LEU A 226 -6.33 -8.28 -11.98
N PHE A 227 -5.85 -9.45 -12.38
CA PHE A 227 -4.50 -9.59 -12.95
C PHE A 227 -3.38 -9.22 -11.96
N GLY A 228 -3.63 -9.42 -10.65
CA GLY A 228 -2.72 -9.23 -9.51
C GLY A 228 -2.30 -7.80 -9.18
N GLU A 229 -1.40 -7.69 -8.19
CA GLU A 229 -1.08 -6.43 -7.49
C GLU A 229 -0.47 -5.33 -8.39
N ASP A 230 0.15 -5.71 -9.51
CA ASP A 230 0.78 -4.78 -10.45
C ASP A 230 -0.19 -4.23 -11.52
N ASN A 231 -1.49 -4.56 -11.47
CA ASN A 231 -2.48 -4.02 -12.41
C ASN A 231 -2.72 -2.51 -12.23
N SER A 232 -3.01 -1.78 -13.32
CA SER A 232 -3.31 -0.34 -13.32
C SER A 232 -4.35 0.06 -12.29
N LEU A 233 -5.46 -0.69 -12.22
CA LEU A 233 -6.59 -0.34 -11.37
C LEU A 233 -6.17 -0.39 -9.89
N VAL A 234 -5.44 -1.45 -9.51
CA VAL A 234 -4.93 -1.65 -8.14
C VAL A 234 -3.96 -0.54 -7.77
N ARG A 235 -2.96 -0.27 -8.61
CA ARG A 235 -1.95 0.76 -8.32
C ARG A 235 -2.53 2.17 -8.29
N ASN A 236 -3.41 2.51 -9.23
CA ASN A 236 -4.06 3.82 -9.27
C ASN A 236 -4.98 4.03 -8.06
N TYR A 237 -5.67 2.97 -7.62
CA TYR A 237 -6.45 3.00 -6.40
C TYR A 237 -5.55 3.17 -5.16
N ALA A 238 -4.51 2.34 -5.02
CA ALA A 238 -3.59 2.38 -3.88
C ALA A 238 -2.83 3.71 -3.74
N ALA A 239 -2.57 4.42 -4.84
CA ALA A 239 -1.94 5.74 -4.83
C ALA A 239 -2.83 6.85 -4.25
N GLU A 240 -4.15 6.66 -4.23
CA GLU A 240 -5.12 7.66 -3.77
C GLU A 240 -5.88 7.26 -2.49
N ALA A 241 -5.97 5.96 -2.20
CA ALA A 241 -6.70 5.45 -1.04
C ALA A 241 -5.91 5.66 0.27
N GLU A 242 -6.64 5.98 1.35
CA GLU A 242 -6.08 5.97 2.71
C GLU A 242 -6.05 4.51 3.24
N GLU A 243 -4.98 4.10 3.93
CA GLU A 243 -4.80 2.74 4.46
C GLU A 243 -5.78 2.44 5.62
N ASP A 244 -7.05 2.14 5.32
CA ASP A 244 -8.06 1.74 6.31
C ASP A 244 -8.68 0.36 6.04
N GLY A 245 -8.16 -0.40 5.06
CA GLY A 245 -8.56 -1.79 4.75
C GLY A 245 -9.96 -1.95 4.14
N GLN A 246 -10.82 -0.94 4.20
CA GLN A 246 -12.09 -0.86 3.46
C GLN A 246 -11.89 -0.19 2.10
N LEU A 247 -12.64 -0.66 1.12
CA LEU A 247 -12.63 -0.13 -0.23
C LEU A 247 -13.35 1.24 -0.29
N ASP A 248 -12.63 2.33 -0.60
CA ASP A 248 -13.23 3.62 -0.90
C ASP A 248 -13.87 3.58 -2.30
N LYS A 249 -15.19 3.33 -2.31
CA LYS A 249 -16.00 3.30 -3.53
C LYS A 249 -15.88 4.58 -4.36
N ARG A 250 -15.62 5.76 -3.79
CA ARG A 250 -15.48 7.00 -4.56
C ARG A 250 -14.19 7.01 -5.35
N VAL A 251 -13.08 6.59 -4.72
CA VAL A 251 -11.78 6.45 -5.38
C VAL A 251 -11.89 5.37 -6.46
N LEU A 252 -12.47 4.22 -6.13
CA LEU A 252 -12.65 3.13 -7.10
C LEU A 252 -13.46 3.57 -8.33
N LEU A 253 -14.64 4.17 -8.14
CA LEU A 253 -15.48 4.61 -9.26
C LEU A 253 -14.77 5.64 -10.14
N LYS A 254 -14.01 6.56 -9.53
CA LYS A 254 -13.19 7.52 -10.27
C LYS A 254 -12.13 6.81 -11.14
N GLN A 255 -11.46 5.78 -10.61
CA GLN A 255 -10.46 5.04 -11.38
C GLN A 255 -11.11 4.20 -12.50
N ILE A 256 -12.25 3.53 -12.22
CA ILE A 256 -13.01 2.80 -13.24
C ILE A 256 -13.47 3.74 -14.36
N ASP A 257 -14.03 4.91 -14.03
CA ASP A 257 -14.50 5.91 -15.00
C ASP A 257 -13.36 6.47 -15.86
N SER A 258 -12.11 6.38 -15.39
CA SER A 258 -10.93 6.79 -16.14
C SER A 258 -10.41 5.73 -17.12
N MET A 259 -10.92 4.50 -17.04
CA MET A 259 -10.47 3.35 -17.83
C MET A 259 -11.59 2.88 -18.78
N ASP A 260 -11.24 2.39 -19.97
CA ASP A 260 -12.21 1.93 -21.00
C ASP A 260 -12.69 0.48 -20.73
N TYR A 261 -13.33 0.27 -19.58
CA TYR A 261 -13.88 -1.04 -19.21
C TYR A 261 -15.09 -1.42 -20.06
N LYS A 262 -15.09 -2.67 -20.53
CA LYS A 262 -16.20 -3.29 -21.26
C LYS A 262 -16.51 -4.65 -20.65
N MET A 263 -17.73 -5.13 -20.84
CA MET A 263 -18.14 -6.47 -20.45
C MET A 263 -17.75 -7.47 -21.54
N TYR A 264 -16.87 -8.41 -21.22
CA TYR A 264 -16.41 -9.48 -22.11
C TYR A 264 -17.14 -10.77 -21.77
N LYS A 265 -17.86 -11.33 -22.74
CA LYS A 265 -18.54 -12.63 -22.59
C LYS A 265 -17.66 -13.75 -23.11
N PHE A 266 -17.27 -14.64 -22.20
CA PHE A 266 -16.53 -15.85 -22.50
C PHE A 266 -17.44 -17.06 -22.49
N VAL A 267 -17.26 -17.94 -23.48
CA VAL A 267 -17.86 -19.27 -23.50
C VAL A 267 -16.73 -20.28 -23.53
N GLN A 268 -16.57 -21.03 -22.46
CA GLN A 268 -15.63 -22.13 -22.40
C GLN A 268 -16.34 -23.44 -22.69
N VAL A 269 -15.71 -24.28 -23.51
CA VAL A 269 -16.22 -25.60 -23.88
C VAL A 269 -15.16 -26.66 -23.59
N SER A 270 -15.54 -27.62 -22.77
CA SER A 270 -14.73 -28.76 -22.35
C SER A 270 -15.44 -30.09 -22.70
N TYR A 271 -14.64 -31.13 -22.92
CA TYR A 271 -15.12 -32.48 -23.22
C TYR A 271 -14.50 -33.46 -22.23
N PRO A 272 -15.02 -33.51 -20.99
CA PRO A 272 -14.51 -34.40 -19.94
C PRO A 272 -14.56 -35.88 -20.33
N THR A 273 -13.70 -36.67 -19.69
CA THR A 273 -13.92 -38.11 -19.58
C THR A 273 -14.89 -38.35 -18.43
N PHE A 274 -15.84 -39.26 -18.60
CA PHE A 274 -16.90 -39.49 -17.62
C PHE A 274 -16.39 -40.09 -16.31
N ASP A 275 -16.93 -39.65 -15.18
CA ASP A 275 -16.64 -40.17 -13.83
C ASP A 275 -17.90 -40.55 -13.03
N GLU A 276 -17.72 -41.21 -11.89
CA GLU A 276 -18.81 -41.68 -11.02
C GLU A 276 -19.61 -40.53 -10.38
N GLU A 277 -19.06 -39.31 -10.32
CA GLU A 277 -19.75 -38.15 -9.75
C GLU A 277 -20.74 -37.54 -10.76
N LEU A 278 -20.35 -37.47 -12.03
CA LEU A 278 -21.23 -37.11 -13.15
C LEU A 278 -22.36 -38.15 -13.32
N GLU A 279 -22.11 -39.43 -13.06
CA GLU A 279 -23.12 -40.51 -13.09
C GLU A 279 -24.27 -40.26 -12.10
N GLN A 280 -23.96 -39.73 -10.91
CA GLN A 280 -24.97 -39.44 -9.89
C GLN A 280 -25.87 -38.26 -10.26
N ARG A 281 -25.41 -37.35 -11.14
CA ARG A 281 -26.14 -36.16 -11.57
C ARG A 281 -27.16 -36.44 -12.68
N PHE A 282 -27.05 -37.55 -13.41
CA PHE A 282 -28.01 -37.98 -14.46
C PHE A 282 -28.79 -39.25 -14.08
N PRO A 283 -29.87 -39.15 -13.27
CA PRO A 283 -30.54 -40.31 -12.69
C PRO A 283 -31.41 -41.15 -13.65
N ARG A 284 -31.41 -40.88 -14.98
CA ARG A 284 -32.42 -41.44 -15.89
C ARG A 284 -31.99 -42.49 -16.93
N ASP A 285 -30.71 -42.69 -17.24
CA ASP A 285 -30.28 -43.88 -17.99
C ASP A 285 -28.75 -44.03 -17.95
N LYS A 286 -28.27 -45.28 -17.92
CA LYS A 286 -26.84 -45.63 -17.83
C LYS A 286 -26.13 -45.59 -19.19
N SER A 287 -26.83 -45.23 -20.26
CA SER A 287 -26.33 -45.26 -21.65
C SER A 287 -25.67 -43.95 -22.10
N TYR A 288 -25.73 -42.87 -21.30
CA TYR A 288 -25.35 -41.51 -21.69
C TYR A 288 -23.92 -41.09 -21.31
N THR A 289 -23.12 -42.02 -20.81
CA THR A 289 -21.94 -41.69 -20.02
C THR A 289 -20.73 -41.29 -20.86
N ASP A 290 -20.50 -41.87 -22.03
CA ASP A 290 -19.23 -41.65 -22.76
C ASP A 290 -19.21 -40.37 -23.62
N HIS A 291 -20.29 -39.57 -23.62
CA HIS A 291 -20.52 -38.51 -24.60
C HIS A 291 -21.10 -37.25 -23.93
N VAL A 292 -20.26 -36.49 -23.22
CA VAL A 292 -20.67 -35.30 -22.48
C VAL A 292 -19.93 -34.04 -22.97
N CYS A 293 -20.66 -32.94 -23.06
CA CYS A 293 -20.10 -31.60 -23.27
C CYS A 293 -20.37 -30.76 -22.04
N TYR A 294 -19.32 -30.11 -21.53
CA TYR A 294 -19.43 -29.14 -20.46
C TYR A 294 -19.20 -27.74 -21.03
N ILE A 295 -20.08 -26.79 -20.69
CA ILE A 295 -19.97 -25.40 -21.09
C ILE A 295 -20.07 -24.50 -19.86
N GLN A 296 -19.15 -23.55 -19.74
CA GLN A 296 -19.25 -22.42 -18.81
C GLN A 296 -19.41 -21.12 -19.60
N VAL A 297 -20.36 -20.29 -19.19
CA VAL A 297 -20.57 -18.95 -19.74
C VAL A 297 -20.40 -17.94 -18.63
N THR A 298 -19.41 -17.07 -18.77
CA THR A 298 -19.14 -16.00 -17.80
C THR A 298 -18.96 -14.65 -18.50
N SER A 299 -19.23 -13.57 -17.76
CA SER A 299 -19.08 -12.20 -18.24
C SER A 299 -18.21 -11.41 -17.26
N LEU A 300 -17.15 -10.77 -17.75
CA LEU A 300 -16.16 -10.07 -16.92
C LEU A 300 -15.92 -8.65 -17.42
N PRO A 301 -15.78 -7.66 -16.53
CA PRO A 301 -15.39 -6.32 -16.92
C PRO A 301 -13.87 -6.30 -17.13
N MET A 302 -13.42 -5.97 -18.34
CA MET A 302 -12.00 -5.86 -18.69
C MET A 302 -11.78 -4.66 -19.61
N THR A 303 -10.59 -4.07 -19.57
CA THR A 303 -10.11 -3.19 -20.64
C THR A 303 -9.61 -4.01 -21.83
N GLN A 304 -9.40 -3.35 -22.97
CA GLN A 304 -8.81 -4.01 -24.13
C GLN A 304 -7.40 -4.52 -23.83
N GLU A 305 -6.61 -3.75 -23.08
CA GLU A 305 -5.26 -4.11 -22.65
C GLU A 305 -5.31 -5.35 -21.75
N GLN A 306 -6.19 -5.37 -20.75
CA GLN A 306 -6.38 -6.56 -19.90
C GLN A 306 -6.77 -7.81 -20.72
N TYR A 307 -7.55 -7.67 -21.79
CA TYR A 307 -7.82 -8.78 -22.72
C TYR A 307 -6.58 -9.22 -23.51
N ILE A 308 -5.73 -8.28 -23.94
CA ILE A 308 -4.45 -8.61 -24.59
C ILE A 308 -3.58 -9.44 -23.64
N ALA A 309 -3.47 -9.04 -22.37
CA ALA A 309 -2.75 -9.79 -21.36
C ALA A 309 -3.31 -11.21 -21.18
N PHE A 310 -4.62 -11.33 -20.98
CA PHE A 310 -5.30 -12.62 -20.87
C PHE A 310 -5.04 -13.53 -22.08
N ALA A 311 -5.21 -13.02 -23.30
CA ALA A 311 -5.02 -13.82 -24.50
C ALA A 311 -3.55 -14.19 -24.74
N GLY A 312 -2.62 -13.30 -24.39
CA GLY A 312 -1.18 -13.51 -24.49
C GLY A 312 -0.68 -14.63 -23.59
N THR A 313 -1.23 -14.74 -22.38
CA THR A 313 -0.99 -15.86 -21.45
C THR A 313 -1.32 -17.23 -22.07
N TRP A 314 -2.23 -17.28 -23.05
CA TRP A 314 -2.63 -18.49 -23.78
C TRP A 314 -2.06 -18.55 -25.21
N GLY A 315 -0.92 -17.87 -25.45
CA GLY A 315 -0.17 -17.95 -26.71
C GLY A 315 -0.86 -17.25 -27.89
N TYR A 316 -1.66 -16.22 -27.63
CA TYR A 316 -2.29 -15.41 -28.68
C TYR A 316 -1.91 -13.95 -28.59
N ASP A 317 -1.32 -13.45 -29.66
CA ASP A 317 -1.07 -12.03 -29.85
C ASP A 317 -2.36 -11.37 -30.37
N ALA A 318 -3.14 -10.79 -29.46
CA ALA A 318 -4.37 -10.08 -29.78
C ALA A 318 -4.12 -8.69 -30.44
N ILE A 319 -2.90 -8.16 -30.38
CA ILE A 319 -2.52 -6.88 -31.01
C ILE A 319 -2.44 -7.08 -32.53
N TYR A 320 -1.65 -8.06 -32.98
CA TYR A 320 -1.53 -8.42 -34.40
C TYR A 320 -2.57 -9.45 -34.87
N GLY A 321 -3.25 -10.12 -33.94
CA GLY A 321 -4.30 -11.10 -34.22
C GLY A 321 -3.75 -12.45 -34.73
N LYS A 322 -2.63 -12.93 -34.18
CA LYS A 322 -1.92 -14.15 -34.62
C LYS A 322 -1.56 -15.07 -33.45
N GLU A 323 -1.36 -16.35 -33.75
CA GLU A 323 -0.77 -17.28 -32.76
C GLU A 323 0.71 -16.94 -32.55
N ILE A 324 1.18 -17.07 -31.32
CA ILE A 324 2.58 -16.90 -30.98
C ILE A 324 3.28 -18.24 -31.27
N ASP A 325 4.35 -18.17 -32.05
CA ASP A 325 5.16 -19.33 -32.43
C ASP A 325 6.48 -19.25 -31.65
N LEU A 326 6.50 -19.84 -30.46
CA LEU A 326 7.65 -19.81 -29.56
C LEU A 326 8.90 -20.47 -30.18
N ASP A 327 8.73 -21.46 -31.07
CA ASP A 327 9.84 -22.11 -31.77
C ASP A 327 10.60 -21.17 -32.71
N LYS A 328 9.95 -20.09 -33.16
CA LYS A 328 10.55 -19.05 -34.02
C LYS A 328 10.90 -17.77 -33.28
N PHE A 329 10.56 -17.68 -32.00
CA PHE A 329 10.85 -16.52 -31.18
C PHE A 329 12.28 -16.60 -30.66
N GLU A 330 13.07 -15.55 -30.91
CA GLU A 330 14.43 -15.43 -30.41
C GLU A 330 14.43 -14.44 -29.22
N PRO A 331 14.29 -14.91 -27.97
CA PRO A 331 14.26 -14.03 -26.81
C PRO A 331 15.65 -13.40 -26.55
N ASP A 332 15.66 -12.21 -25.94
CA ASP A 332 16.87 -11.46 -25.55
C ASP A 332 17.59 -12.20 -24.42
N LEU A 333 16.83 -13.01 -23.67
CA LEU A 333 17.21 -13.77 -22.51
C LEU A 333 16.56 -15.16 -22.56
N TYR A 334 17.35 -16.23 -22.46
CA TYR A 334 16.81 -17.59 -22.46
C TYR A 334 16.36 -18.04 -21.07
N PRO A 335 15.26 -18.81 -20.96
CA PRO A 335 14.71 -19.24 -19.67
C PRO A 335 15.63 -19.98 -18.72
N ASP A 336 16.60 -20.70 -19.28
CA ASP A 336 17.61 -21.45 -18.52
C ASP A 336 18.61 -20.57 -17.76
N LYS A 337 18.67 -19.27 -18.09
CA LYS A 337 19.63 -18.32 -17.51
C LYS A 337 19.14 -17.62 -16.24
N PHE A 338 17.86 -17.71 -15.89
CA PHE A 338 17.31 -17.07 -14.68
C PHE A 338 16.90 -18.08 -13.60
N GLN A 339 16.83 -17.62 -12.35
CA GLN A 339 16.44 -18.47 -11.21
C GLN A 339 14.93 -18.70 -11.23
N LYS A 340 14.51 -19.97 -11.18
CA LYS A 340 13.09 -20.41 -11.28
C LYS A 340 12.13 -19.78 -10.26
N ASP A 341 12.63 -19.22 -9.15
CA ASP A 341 11.82 -18.62 -8.10
C ASP A 341 11.48 -17.12 -8.32
N SER A 342 11.84 -16.52 -9.46
CA SER A 342 11.84 -15.04 -9.64
C SER A 342 10.59 -14.44 -10.29
N VAL A 343 9.74 -15.25 -10.95
CA VAL A 343 8.55 -14.74 -11.65
C VAL A 343 7.31 -15.01 -10.79
N LEU A 344 6.89 -14.01 -10.03
CA LEU A 344 5.60 -14.00 -9.33
C LEU A 344 4.50 -13.73 -10.35
N LEU A 345 3.66 -14.73 -10.60
CA LEU A 345 2.51 -14.60 -11.49
C LEU A 345 1.38 -13.86 -10.78
N PRO A 346 0.90 -12.72 -11.32
CA PRO A 346 -0.10 -11.89 -10.66
C PRO A 346 -1.44 -12.61 -10.38
N TRP A 347 -1.80 -13.63 -11.17
CA TRP A 347 -3.07 -14.36 -11.08
C TRP A 347 -3.00 -15.71 -10.35
N HIS A 348 -1.81 -16.16 -9.90
CA HIS A 348 -1.64 -17.46 -9.23
C HIS A 348 -1.31 -17.36 -7.73
N VAL A 349 -1.46 -16.17 -7.13
CA VAL A 349 -0.97 -15.90 -5.77
C VAL A 349 -1.69 -16.71 -4.67
N LEU A 350 -2.82 -17.38 -4.96
CA LEU A 350 -3.57 -18.15 -3.95
C LEU A 350 -3.57 -19.67 -4.11
N SER A 351 -3.11 -20.26 -5.22
CA SER A 351 -3.08 -21.72 -5.39
C SER A 351 -1.65 -22.27 -5.27
N VAL A 352 -1.12 -22.22 -4.05
CA VAL A 352 0.15 -22.87 -3.68
C VAL A 352 -0.06 -24.39 -3.68
N TYR A 353 0.05 -25.02 -4.85
CA TYR A 353 0.61 -26.36 -5.00
C TYR A 353 1.44 -26.40 -6.28
N ARG A 354 2.77 -26.47 -6.12
CA ARG A 354 3.80 -26.45 -7.18
C ARG A 354 3.76 -27.68 -8.12
N ASP A 355 2.78 -28.57 -7.99
CA ASP A 355 2.74 -29.85 -8.72
C ASP A 355 1.68 -29.90 -9.84
N ASP A 356 0.77 -28.93 -9.91
CA ASP A 356 -0.31 -28.89 -10.91
C ASP A 356 -0.11 -27.70 -11.88
N GLU A 357 0.84 -27.83 -12.81
CA GLU A 357 1.20 -26.78 -13.79
C GLU A 357 0.08 -26.56 -14.84
N TRP A 358 -0.83 -25.61 -14.59
CA TRP A 358 -1.91 -25.22 -15.51
C TRP A 358 -1.39 -24.58 -16.82
N ILE A 359 -0.26 -23.91 -16.76
CA ILE A 359 0.48 -23.33 -17.88
C ILE A 359 1.94 -23.72 -17.71
N ASP A 360 2.60 -24.14 -18.80
CA ASP A 360 4.04 -24.41 -18.78
C ASP A 360 4.78 -23.11 -18.44
N TYR A 361 5.56 -23.14 -17.35
CA TYR A 361 6.23 -21.96 -16.83
C TYR A 361 7.24 -21.38 -17.84
N GLU A 362 7.94 -22.24 -18.59
CA GLU A 362 8.92 -21.80 -19.58
C GLU A 362 8.21 -21.12 -20.76
N ASP A 363 7.12 -21.70 -21.27
CA ASP A 363 6.30 -21.09 -22.32
C ASP A 363 5.75 -19.73 -21.86
N PHE A 364 5.26 -19.63 -20.61
CA PHE A 364 4.70 -18.39 -20.10
C PHE A 364 5.71 -17.26 -20.02
N VAL A 365 6.93 -17.55 -19.52
CA VAL A 365 7.99 -16.54 -19.51
C VAL A 365 8.31 -16.09 -20.93
N LEU A 366 8.38 -17.03 -21.88
CA LEU A 366 8.60 -16.68 -23.28
C LEU A 366 7.47 -15.81 -23.86
N TYR A 367 6.20 -16.02 -23.46
CA TYR A 367 5.12 -15.11 -23.82
C TYR A 367 5.32 -13.71 -23.22
N CYS A 368 5.69 -13.60 -21.94
CA CYS A 368 5.99 -12.29 -21.33
C CYS A 368 7.07 -11.54 -22.10
N MET A 369 8.15 -12.24 -22.45
CA MET A 369 9.25 -11.69 -23.23
C MET A 369 8.83 -11.32 -24.65
N TYR A 370 8.03 -12.17 -25.31
CA TYR A 370 7.48 -11.89 -26.63
C TYR A 370 6.74 -10.56 -26.65
N PHE A 371 5.83 -10.35 -25.70
CA PHE A 371 5.09 -9.09 -25.61
C PHE A 371 5.97 -7.90 -25.24
N MET A 372 6.95 -8.09 -24.37
CA MET A 372 7.90 -7.02 -24.01
C MET A 372 8.75 -6.60 -25.21
N GLN A 373 9.19 -7.53 -26.05
CA GLN A 373 10.08 -7.25 -27.18
C GLN A 373 9.37 -6.74 -28.41
N GLU A 374 8.25 -7.36 -28.77
CA GLU A 374 7.56 -7.09 -30.04
C GLU A 374 6.58 -5.92 -29.93
N HIS A 375 6.16 -5.59 -28.70
CA HIS A 375 5.07 -4.65 -28.46
C HIS A 375 5.35 -3.63 -27.36
N ASP A 376 6.51 -3.71 -26.68
CA ASP A 376 6.79 -2.94 -25.45
C ASP A 376 5.61 -3.05 -24.46
N TYR A 377 5.10 -4.26 -24.31
CA TYR A 377 3.90 -4.54 -23.53
C TYR A 377 4.22 -5.49 -22.37
N ASN A 378 3.97 -5.02 -21.15
CA ASN A 378 4.11 -5.83 -19.94
C ASN A 378 2.88 -6.71 -19.76
N LEU A 379 3.03 -7.99 -20.13
CA LEU A 379 1.98 -9.00 -19.98
C LEU A 379 1.52 -9.19 -18.51
N LEU A 380 2.39 -8.91 -17.53
CA LEU A 380 2.10 -9.07 -16.11
C LEU A 380 1.23 -7.94 -15.55
N SER A 381 1.48 -6.68 -15.95
CA SER A 381 0.64 -5.54 -15.50
C SER A 381 -0.52 -5.25 -16.44
N GLY A 382 -0.48 -5.77 -17.67
CA GLY A 382 -1.44 -5.48 -18.71
C GLY A 382 -1.29 -4.09 -19.31
N GLU A 383 -0.08 -3.54 -19.39
CA GLU A 383 0.16 -2.16 -19.84
C GLU A 383 1.33 -2.03 -20.81
N TYR A 384 1.30 -0.97 -21.62
CA TYR A 384 2.44 -0.57 -22.44
C TYR A 384 3.50 0.13 -21.61
N ILE A 385 4.75 -0.24 -21.85
CA ILE A 385 5.94 0.41 -21.36
C ILE A 385 6.12 1.75 -22.10
N LYS A 386 6.52 2.79 -21.38
CA LYS A 386 6.61 4.16 -21.91
C LYS A 386 7.94 4.43 -22.59
N ASP A 387 9.02 3.81 -22.10
CA ASP A 387 10.38 4.04 -22.56
C ASP A 387 11.32 2.86 -22.23
N GLU A 388 12.54 2.93 -22.77
CA GLU A 388 13.59 1.92 -22.56
C GLU A 388 14.01 1.75 -21.09
N LEU A 389 13.84 2.78 -20.25
CA LEU A 389 14.16 2.66 -18.83
C LEU A 389 13.14 1.76 -18.13
N GLU A 390 11.85 2.00 -18.36
CA GLU A 390 10.79 1.20 -17.76
C GLU A 390 10.89 -0.26 -18.26
N LYS A 391 11.36 -0.48 -19.50
CA LYS A 391 11.73 -1.81 -20.03
C LYS A 391 12.90 -2.43 -19.26
N LYS A 392 13.99 -1.69 -19.05
CA LYS A 392 15.14 -2.15 -18.25
C LYS A 392 14.74 -2.49 -16.81
N GLN A 393 13.95 -1.63 -16.18
CA GLN A 393 13.41 -1.86 -14.83
C GLN A 393 12.57 -3.13 -14.77
N TRP A 394 11.76 -3.40 -15.79
CA TRP A 394 10.98 -4.62 -15.88
C TRP A 394 11.88 -5.86 -15.92
N TYR A 395 12.91 -5.88 -16.76
CA TYR A 395 13.87 -7.01 -16.81
C TYR A 395 14.62 -7.22 -15.49
N LEU A 396 15.05 -6.13 -14.85
CA LEU A 396 15.71 -6.20 -13.55
C LEU A 396 14.76 -6.70 -12.45
N LYS A 397 13.49 -6.22 -12.42
CA LYS A 397 12.50 -6.61 -11.41
C LYS A 397 12.14 -8.08 -11.50
N TRP A 398 11.83 -8.57 -12.70
CA TRP A 398 11.25 -9.91 -12.88
C TRP A 398 12.27 -11.00 -13.17
N PHE A 399 13.40 -10.65 -13.80
CA PHE A 399 14.40 -11.63 -14.23
C PHE A 399 15.78 -11.42 -13.62
N GLN A 400 15.96 -10.36 -12.81
CA GLN A 400 17.27 -9.96 -12.27
C GLN A 400 18.33 -9.94 -13.38
N TRP A 401 17.98 -9.36 -14.53
CA TRP A 401 18.83 -9.34 -15.71
C TRP A 401 19.03 -7.92 -16.19
N ASP A 402 20.30 -7.51 -16.35
CA ASP A 402 20.62 -6.24 -16.99
C ASP A 402 20.76 -6.48 -18.49
N ILE A 403 19.78 -5.99 -19.26
CA ILE A 403 19.74 -6.14 -20.72
C ILE A 403 20.81 -5.33 -21.45
N ASP A 404 21.32 -4.25 -20.85
CA ASP A 404 22.38 -3.42 -21.46
C ASP A 404 23.74 -4.10 -21.35
N LEU A 405 23.98 -4.73 -20.19
CA LEU A 405 25.21 -5.47 -19.90
C LEU A 405 25.16 -6.92 -20.37
N ASN A 406 23.95 -7.43 -20.65
CA ASN A 406 23.67 -8.80 -21.01
C ASN A 406 24.21 -9.81 -19.97
N GLU A 407 23.97 -9.53 -18.69
CA GLU A 407 24.41 -10.35 -17.56
C GLU A 407 23.38 -10.37 -16.41
N PRO A 408 23.43 -11.38 -15.52
CA PRO A 408 22.63 -11.38 -14.30
C PRO A 408 23.00 -10.19 -13.40
N ALA A 409 21.99 -9.49 -12.90
CA ALA A 409 22.12 -8.45 -11.89
C ALA A 409 21.94 -9.03 -10.49
N ASP A 410 23.01 -9.04 -9.69
CA ASP A 410 22.90 -9.38 -8.28
C ASP A 410 22.34 -8.18 -7.49
N LEU A 411 21.04 -8.22 -7.17
CA LEU A 411 20.37 -7.17 -6.39
C LEU A 411 20.68 -7.24 -4.89
N SER A 412 21.31 -8.31 -4.40
CA SER A 412 21.56 -8.50 -2.95
C SER A 412 22.47 -7.43 -2.38
N GLU A 413 23.45 -6.96 -3.15
CA GLU A 413 24.34 -5.84 -2.81
C GLU A 413 23.65 -4.47 -2.83
N TYR A 414 22.40 -4.40 -3.31
CA TYR A 414 21.61 -3.17 -3.50
C TYR A 414 20.32 -3.20 -2.67
N ALA A 415 20.37 -3.87 -1.51
CA ALA A 415 19.24 -4.06 -0.62
C ALA A 415 18.00 -4.69 -1.30
N GLY A 416 18.20 -5.47 -2.37
CA GLY A 416 17.14 -6.08 -3.16
C GLY A 416 16.33 -5.10 -4.03
N SER A 417 16.75 -3.84 -4.17
CA SER A 417 16.01 -2.81 -4.89
C SER A 417 16.60 -2.53 -6.27
N VAL A 418 15.75 -2.61 -7.30
CA VAL A 418 16.09 -2.23 -8.68
C VAL A 418 16.44 -0.75 -8.76
N GLU A 419 15.75 0.12 -8.03
CA GLU A 419 16.04 1.55 -8.07
C GLU A 419 17.39 1.89 -7.43
N THR A 420 17.77 1.17 -6.37
CA THR A 420 19.10 1.27 -5.76
C THR A 420 20.18 0.77 -6.74
N TYR A 421 19.94 -0.35 -7.42
CA TYR A 421 20.84 -0.87 -8.45
C TYR A 421 21.07 0.16 -9.57
N LEU A 422 20.01 0.71 -10.15
CA LEU A 422 20.08 1.71 -11.23
C LEU A 422 20.75 3.01 -10.76
N ALA A 423 20.46 3.45 -9.53
CA ALA A 423 21.09 4.62 -8.96
C ALA A 423 22.61 4.44 -8.80
N ILE A 424 23.06 3.25 -8.38
CA ILE A 424 24.49 2.95 -8.20
C ILE A 424 25.20 2.70 -9.53
N LYS A 425 24.69 1.78 -10.36
CA LYS A 425 25.33 1.32 -11.61
C LYS A 425 25.24 2.34 -12.74
N ASP A 426 24.07 2.96 -12.90
CA ASP A 426 23.77 3.81 -14.06
C ASP A 426 23.74 5.30 -13.72
N ASN A 427 23.95 5.66 -12.45
CA ASN A 427 23.80 7.02 -11.94
C ASN A 427 22.41 7.61 -12.26
N TYR A 428 21.36 6.79 -12.20
CA TYR A 428 20.03 7.16 -12.67
C TYR A 428 19.03 7.37 -11.52
N ASN A 429 18.30 8.48 -11.56
CA ASN A 429 17.24 8.81 -10.60
C ASN A 429 15.87 8.41 -11.16
N CYS A 430 15.32 7.31 -10.65
CA CYS A 430 14.03 6.79 -11.09
C CYS A 430 12.86 7.73 -10.77
N SER A 431 13.01 8.68 -9.83
CA SER A 431 11.97 9.65 -9.47
C SER A 431 11.89 10.82 -10.45
N THR A 432 13.02 11.23 -11.03
CA THR A 432 13.10 12.37 -11.96
C THR A 432 13.24 11.95 -13.42
N LEU A 433 13.47 10.66 -13.66
CA LEU A 433 13.75 10.09 -14.97
C LEU A 433 14.98 10.70 -15.65
N ALA A 434 16.00 11.03 -14.86
CA ALA A 434 17.24 11.64 -15.32
C ALA A 434 18.45 11.16 -14.49
N PRO A 435 19.69 11.30 -15.01
CA PRO A 435 20.87 11.09 -14.19
C PRO A 435 20.92 12.07 -13.02
N PHE A 436 21.50 11.66 -11.89
CA PHE A 436 21.71 12.57 -10.76
C PHE A 436 22.63 13.74 -11.17
N GLU A 437 22.27 14.96 -10.79
CA GLU A 437 23.04 16.16 -11.10
C GLU A 437 24.23 16.33 -10.15
N SER A 438 24.19 15.67 -8.98
CA SER A 438 25.27 15.71 -7.98
C SER A 438 25.33 14.46 -7.10
N GLU A 439 26.51 14.18 -6.55
CA GLU A 439 26.72 13.10 -5.56
C GLU A 439 25.85 13.27 -4.31
N SER A 440 25.58 14.51 -3.90
CA SER A 440 24.71 14.79 -2.77
C SER A 440 23.26 14.38 -3.04
N GLU A 441 22.76 14.69 -4.23
CA GLU A 441 21.41 14.29 -4.65
C GLU A 441 21.27 12.76 -4.66
N LYS A 442 22.24 12.07 -5.26
CA LYS A 442 22.30 10.61 -5.29
C LYS A 442 22.33 10.00 -3.90
N ALA A 443 23.17 10.51 -3.01
CA ALA A 443 23.28 10.01 -1.64
C ALA A 443 21.99 10.21 -0.82
N ILE A 444 21.30 11.34 -1.01
CA ILE A 444 20.01 11.60 -0.36
C ILE A 444 18.96 10.61 -0.87
N PHE A 445 18.86 10.41 -2.20
CA PHE A 445 17.94 9.44 -2.80
C PHE A 445 18.18 8.01 -2.27
N LEU A 446 19.43 7.57 -2.26
CA LEU A 446 19.80 6.24 -1.76
C LEU A 446 19.48 6.07 -0.28
N ALA A 447 19.72 7.11 0.53
CA ALA A 447 19.37 7.07 1.94
C ALA A 447 17.85 7.02 2.17
N GLU A 448 17.05 7.68 1.33
CA GLU A 448 15.58 7.55 1.36
C GLU A 448 15.14 6.11 1.07
N LYS A 449 15.87 5.38 0.19
CA LYS A 449 15.72 3.94 -0.05
C LYS A 449 16.39 3.04 1.02
N ASN A 450 16.79 3.63 2.15
CA ASN A 450 17.46 2.96 3.26
C ASN A 450 18.81 2.31 2.89
N TYR A 451 19.50 2.83 1.89
CA TYR A 451 20.80 2.34 1.43
C TYR A 451 21.93 3.32 1.81
N ASN A 452 22.95 2.83 2.51
CA ASN A 452 24.13 3.62 2.86
C ASN A 452 25.19 3.50 1.75
N LEU A 453 25.43 4.60 1.03
CA LEU A 453 26.37 4.64 -0.09
C LEU A 453 27.83 4.35 0.31
N GLU A 454 28.22 4.58 1.56
CA GLU A 454 29.59 4.35 2.02
C GLU A 454 29.85 2.88 2.38
N THR A 455 28.86 2.20 2.95
CA THR A 455 29.01 0.82 3.42
C THR A 455 28.43 -0.22 2.44
N GLY A 456 27.51 0.19 1.57
CA GLY A 456 26.73 -0.72 0.74
C GLY A 456 25.64 -1.50 1.51
N GLU A 457 25.43 -1.16 2.80
CA GLU A 457 24.49 -1.84 3.69
C GLU A 457 23.27 -0.96 4.01
N GLN A 458 22.23 -1.57 4.58
CA GLN A 458 21.09 -0.81 5.10
C GLN A 458 21.45 -0.07 6.39
N PHE A 459 20.83 1.09 6.64
CA PHE A 459 20.96 1.74 7.94
C PHE A 459 20.30 0.90 9.03
N THR A 460 20.96 0.79 10.19
CA THR A 460 20.44 -0.01 11.31
C THR A 460 19.19 0.61 11.95
N ASN A 461 19.03 1.94 11.82
CA ASN A 461 17.86 2.68 12.28
C ASN A 461 17.77 4.08 11.64
N GLN A 462 16.59 4.71 11.73
CA GLN A 462 16.35 6.06 11.17
C GLN A 462 17.26 7.13 11.77
N LYS A 463 17.71 6.94 13.01
CA LYS A 463 18.56 7.88 13.73
C LYS A 463 19.98 7.87 13.16
N GLU A 464 20.55 6.70 12.90
CA GLU A 464 21.84 6.57 12.20
C GLU A 464 21.79 7.25 10.83
N LYS A 465 20.74 6.97 10.04
CA LYS A 465 20.54 7.60 8.73
C LYS A 465 20.51 9.13 8.82
N ALA A 466 19.75 9.69 9.75
CA ALA A 466 19.61 11.13 9.92
C ALA A 466 20.93 11.81 10.29
N ILE A 467 21.73 11.18 11.15
CA ILE A 467 23.05 11.67 11.53
C ILE A 467 24.03 11.59 10.35
N TRP A 468 24.01 10.47 9.61
CA TRP A 468 24.87 10.27 8.44
C TRP A 468 24.61 11.31 7.35
N LEU A 469 23.33 11.54 7.00
CA LEU A 469 22.92 12.55 6.02
C LEU A 469 23.36 13.96 6.43
N LEU A 470 23.23 14.31 7.71
CA LEU A 470 23.64 15.62 8.19
C LEU A 470 25.17 15.77 8.13
N LYS A 471 25.94 14.79 8.62
CA LYS A 471 27.41 14.88 8.68
C LYS A 471 28.06 14.90 7.30
N ASN A 472 27.63 14.03 6.40
CA ASN A 472 28.29 13.85 5.11
C ASN A 472 27.76 14.80 4.04
N TYR A 473 26.46 15.11 4.06
CA TYR A 473 25.80 15.86 2.99
C TYR A 473 25.15 17.17 3.45
N CYS A 474 25.30 17.53 4.73
CA CYS A 474 24.65 18.70 5.34
C CYS A 474 23.13 18.69 5.18
N TYR A 475 22.53 17.51 5.03
CA TYR A 475 21.10 17.39 4.79
C TYR A 475 20.37 17.01 6.07
N ASP A 476 19.48 17.88 6.52
CA ASP A 476 18.55 17.55 7.61
C ASP A 476 17.32 16.85 7.03
N SER A 477 17.26 15.53 7.24
CA SER A 477 16.14 14.68 6.80
C SER A 477 14.80 15.07 7.46
N SER A 478 14.83 15.79 8.58
CA SER A 478 13.65 16.27 9.30
C SER A 478 12.94 17.40 8.56
N SER A 479 13.71 18.43 8.21
CA SER A 479 13.21 19.63 7.52
C SER A 479 13.31 19.51 6.00
N LYS A 480 13.94 18.45 5.49
CA LYS A 480 14.27 18.21 4.08
C LYS A 480 15.04 19.38 3.45
N LYS A 481 15.99 19.94 4.20
CA LYS A 481 16.78 21.11 3.80
C LYS A 481 18.27 20.85 3.95
N VAL A 482 19.04 21.48 3.06
CA VAL A 482 20.49 21.59 3.20
C VAL A 482 20.80 22.68 4.21
N ILE A 483 21.61 22.33 5.21
CA ILE A 483 22.11 23.18 6.28
C ILE A 483 23.49 23.71 5.88
N ASP A 484 23.85 24.92 6.31
CA ASP A 484 25.19 25.46 6.05
C ASP A 484 26.26 24.55 6.69
N ARG A 485 27.30 24.20 5.92
CA ARG A 485 28.39 23.33 6.37
C ARG A 485 29.02 23.80 7.67
N LYS A 486 29.13 25.12 7.90
CA LYS A 486 29.69 25.68 9.14
C LYS A 486 28.91 25.27 10.37
N ILE A 487 27.59 25.16 10.25
CA ILE A 487 26.71 24.74 11.35
C ILE A 487 26.96 23.28 11.67
N VAL A 488 26.99 22.43 10.63
CA VAL A 488 27.23 20.99 10.77
C VAL A 488 28.60 20.74 11.38
N ASP A 489 29.66 21.38 10.87
CA ASP A 489 31.00 21.24 11.40
C ASP A 489 31.07 21.70 12.87
N GLY A 490 30.35 22.78 13.22
CA GLY A 490 30.20 23.23 14.60
C GLY A 490 29.52 22.20 15.50
N LEU A 491 28.37 21.65 15.09
CA LEU A 491 27.66 20.61 15.85
C LEU A 491 28.50 19.34 16.03
N VAL A 492 29.26 18.94 15.01
CA VAL A 492 30.20 17.81 15.08
C VAL A 492 31.33 18.10 16.07
N GLU A 493 31.89 19.32 16.06
CA GLU A 493 32.91 19.71 17.03
C GLU A 493 32.36 19.75 18.46
N TYR A 494 31.14 20.27 18.64
CA TYR A 494 30.48 20.35 19.94
C TYR A 494 30.22 18.95 20.50
N GLU A 495 29.77 18.03 19.64
CA GLU A 495 29.63 16.61 19.98
C GLU A 495 30.97 15.97 20.37
N ARG A 496 32.05 16.25 19.62
CA ARG A 496 33.39 15.77 19.93
C ARG A 496 33.85 16.25 21.30
N PHE A 497 33.75 17.54 21.57
CA PHE A 497 34.15 18.13 22.85
C PHE A 497 33.33 17.58 24.03
N LEU A 498 32.01 17.42 23.85
CA LEU A 498 31.18 16.81 24.88
C LEU A 498 31.61 15.37 25.20
N ASN A 499 31.99 14.60 24.18
CA ASN A 499 32.50 13.24 24.39
C ASN A 499 33.87 13.27 25.11
N GLU A 500 34.78 14.18 24.75
CA GLU A 500 36.05 14.40 25.45
C GLU A 500 35.82 14.72 26.94
N LEU A 501 34.85 15.59 27.25
CA LEU A 501 34.49 15.93 28.64
C LEU A 501 33.91 14.73 29.40
N LYS A 502 33.00 13.97 28.77
CA LYS A 502 32.36 12.79 29.38
C LYS A 502 33.37 11.70 29.72
N ASP A 503 34.35 11.46 28.86
CA ASP A 503 35.40 10.47 29.11
C ASP A 503 36.31 10.87 30.27
N ASN A 504 36.51 12.19 30.47
CA ASN A 504 37.33 12.74 31.56
C ASN A 504 36.57 12.93 32.89
N MET A 505 35.25 13.10 32.86
CA MET A 505 34.42 13.47 34.03
C MET A 505 33.35 12.42 34.37
N SER A 506 33.78 11.16 34.54
CA SER A 506 32.89 10.04 34.83
C SER A 506 32.05 10.27 36.09
N GLY A 507 30.72 10.34 35.92
CA GLY A 507 29.76 10.44 37.03
C GLY A 507 29.24 11.85 37.32
N MET A 508 29.64 12.86 36.55
CA MET A 508 29.16 14.24 36.70
C MET A 508 27.91 14.52 35.87
N LEU A 509 27.12 15.48 36.34
CA LEU A 509 25.86 15.92 35.72
C LEU A 509 26.18 17.09 34.78
N ILE A 510 25.93 16.92 33.49
CA ILE A 510 26.27 17.90 32.47
C ILE A 510 25.00 18.38 31.77
N ASP A 511 24.84 19.70 31.67
CA ASP A 511 23.81 20.40 30.91
C ASP A 511 24.46 21.17 29.75
N GLY A 512 23.77 21.26 28.61
CA GLY A 512 24.26 21.89 27.39
C GLY A 512 23.19 22.76 26.74
N SER A 513 23.56 24.00 26.42
CA SER A 513 22.70 24.98 25.73
C SER A 513 23.36 25.53 24.48
N LEU A 514 22.63 25.57 23.36
CA LEU A 514 23.08 26.30 22.17
C LEU A 514 22.78 27.78 22.35
N ILE A 515 23.77 28.59 22.03
CA ILE A 515 23.64 30.04 22.03
C ILE A 515 23.52 30.51 20.59
N TYR A 516 22.44 31.23 20.32
CA TYR A 516 22.12 31.89 19.07
C TYR A 516 22.32 33.38 19.28
N LEU A 517 23.31 33.97 18.64
CA LEU A 517 23.65 35.39 18.75
C LEU A 517 22.82 36.24 17.80
N ASN A 518 22.38 35.63 16.70
CA ASN A 518 21.60 36.26 15.66
C ASN A 518 20.20 35.64 15.55
N ASP A 519 19.28 36.39 14.94
CA ASP A 519 17.90 35.92 14.69
C ASP A 519 17.85 34.91 13.50
N ASP A 520 18.96 34.24 13.16
CA ASP A 520 19.11 33.33 12.01
C ASP A 520 18.96 31.84 12.35
N ASN A 521 18.68 31.50 13.62
CA ASN A 521 18.61 30.12 14.13
C ASN A 521 19.90 29.31 13.88
N ILE A 522 21.05 29.98 13.78
CA ILE A 522 22.36 29.34 13.70
C ILE A 522 23.01 29.38 15.09
N PRO A 523 23.41 28.25 15.67
CA PRO A 523 24.11 28.28 16.95
C PRO A 523 25.60 28.61 16.76
N GLU A 524 26.05 29.76 17.27
CA GLU A 524 27.46 30.18 17.18
C GLU A 524 28.32 29.65 18.33
N CYS A 525 27.70 29.25 19.45
CA CYS A 525 28.39 28.69 20.60
C CYS A 525 27.55 27.60 21.27
N ILE A 526 28.23 26.73 22.02
CA ILE A 526 27.60 25.89 23.03
C ILE A 526 28.15 26.28 24.42
N LEU A 527 27.25 26.37 25.38
CA LEU A 527 27.57 26.48 26.80
C LEU A 527 27.29 25.13 27.45
N ILE A 528 28.30 24.59 28.12
CA ILE A 528 28.21 23.33 28.85
C ILE A 528 28.45 23.62 30.33
N ASP A 529 27.50 23.22 31.16
CA ASP A 529 27.51 23.40 32.61
C ASP A 529 27.67 22.05 33.33
N ASN A 530 28.45 22.06 34.42
CA ASN A 530 28.61 20.94 35.33
C ASN A 530 27.82 21.21 36.63
N ILE A 531 26.63 20.62 36.74
CA ILE A 531 25.60 20.98 37.74
C ILE A 531 25.84 20.36 39.13
N GLN A 532 26.83 19.48 39.32
CA GLN A 532 26.90 18.65 40.52
C GLN A 532 27.64 19.25 41.74
N ALA A 533 27.57 20.56 41.94
CA ALA A 533 28.15 21.26 43.10
C ALA A 533 27.14 21.73 44.16
N ALA A 534 25.84 21.63 43.90
CA ALA A 534 24.84 22.31 44.74
C ALA A 534 24.46 21.61 46.07
N SER A 535 25.14 20.55 46.52
CA SER A 535 24.59 19.67 47.58
C SER A 535 25.37 19.46 48.88
N SER A 536 26.52 20.10 49.18
CA SER A 536 27.01 20.10 50.59
C SER A 536 28.19 21.03 50.97
N ALA A 537 28.79 21.75 50.05
CA ALA A 537 29.83 22.77 50.28
C ALA A 537 29.89 23.65 49.00
N PRO A 538 30.42 24.89 49.01
CA PRO A 538 30.61 25.65 47.78
C PRO A 538 31.60 24.89 46.91
N ALA A 539 31.09 24.06 46.01
CA ALA A 539 31.88 23.31 45.06
C ALA A 539 31.87 24.10 43.75
N ASP A 540 33.02 24.16 43.09
CA ASP A 540 33.23 24.98 41.92
C ASP A 540 32.41 24.43 40.72
N SER A 541 31.30 25.09 40.36
CA SER A 541 30.68 24.82 39.06
C SER A 541 31.65 25.26 37.96
N THR A 542 31.84 24.41 36.95
CA THR A 542 32.71 24.73 35.82
C THR A 542 31.86 24.91 34.58
N VAL A 543 31.98 26.09 33.97
CA VAL A 543 31.32 26.40 32.70
C VAL A 543 32.35 26.29 31.58
N TYR A 544 31.99 25.55 30.53
CA TYR A 544 32.75 25.45 29.30
C TYR A 544 31.99 26.19 28.20
N LEU A 545 32.61 27.23 27.67
CA LEU A 545 32.18 27.89 26.45
C LEU A 545 32.98 27.34 25.28
N LEU A 546 32.29 26.96 24.22
CA LEU A 546 32.88 26.43 23.01
C LEU A 546 32.24 27.09 21.80
N SER A 547 33.08 27.53 20.86
CA SER A 547 32.67 27.99 19.53
C SER A 547 33.54 27.33 18.48
N TYR A 548 32.97 27.10 17.31
CA TYR A 548 33.68 26.59 16.15
C TYR A 548 33.56 27.56 14.99
N GLN A 549 34.68 28.20 14.64
CA GLN A 549 34.71 29.22 13.60
C GLN A 549 35.98 29.09 12.77
N ASN A 550 35.87 29.30 11.47
CA ASN A 550 37.00 29.25 10.53
C ASN A 550 37.82 27.96 10.64
N GLY A 551 37.15 26.83 10.89
CA GLY A 551 37.77 25.52 11.04
C GLY A 551 38.53 25.31 12.36
N ARG A 552 38.39 26.22 13.33
CA ARG A 552 39.12 26.19 14.59
C ARG A 552 38.17 26.15 15.78
N ARG A 553 38.53 25.30 16.74
CA ARG A 553 37.92 25.26 18.07
C ARG A 553 38.44 26.42 18.91
N ILE A 554 37.51 27.20 19.45
CA ILE A 554 37.78 28.24 20.45
C ILE A 554 37.07 27.78 21.72
N GLU A 555 37.82 27.69 22.82
CA GLU A 555 37.30 27.18 24.08
C GLU A 555 37.68 28.11 25.23
N LYS A 556 36.80 28.23 26.21
CA LYS A 556 37.07 28.93 27.47
C LYS A 556 36.44 28.18 28.62
N THR A 557 37.25 27.89 29.62
CA THR A 557 36.82 27.24 30.87
C THR A 557 36.79 28.27 31.98
N MET A 558 35.71 28.30 32.75
CA MET A 558 35.52 29.21 33.87
C MET A 558 35.09 28.43 35.12
N GLN A 559 35.69 28.76 36.27
CA GLN A 559 35.30 28.20 37.56
C GLN A 559 34.47 29.23 38.32
N ILE A 560 33.26 28.84 38.71
CA ILE A 560 32.27 29.73 39.34
C ILE A 560 31.63 29.00 40.54
N PRO A 561 31.94 29.39 41.78
CA PRO A 561 31.47 28.71 42.99
C PRO A 561 29.96 28.70 43.21
N ILE A 562 29.23 29.73 42.76
CA ILE A 562 27.77 29.84 42.86
C ILE A 562 27.28 30.54 41.60
N MET A 563 26.39 29.88 40.86
CA MET A 563 26.11 30.27 39.48
C MET A 563 24.99 31.29 39.34
N SER A 564 25.33 32.41 38.72
CA SER A 564 24.40 33.29 38.00
C SER A 564 25.02 33.75 36.69
N TYR A 565 24.28 33.64 35.59
CA TYR A 565 24.75 34.16 34.30
C TYR A 565 23.60 34.82 33.55
N GLN A 566 23.91 35.81 32.71
CA GLN A 566 22.93 36.52 31.89
C GLN A 566 23.54 36.63 30.50
N CYS A 567 22.81 36.19 29.50
CA CYS A 567 23.23 36.32 28.11
C CYS A 567 22.37 37.39 27.43
N LEU A 568 23.04 38.29 26.71
CA LEU A 568 22.39 39.28 25.86
C LEU A 568 22.69 38.89 24.42
N ALA A 569 21.99 37.88 23.91
CA ALA A 569 22.18 37.27 22.58
C ALA A 569 22.51 38.31 21.48
N LYS A 570 21.66 39.35 21.34
CA LYS A 570 21.80 40.41 20.31
C LYS A 570 23.06 41.28 20.43
N SER A 571 23.68 41.30 21.61
CA SER A 571 24.91 42.06 21.85
C SER A 571 26.18 41.21 21.70
N GLY A 572 26.04 39.89 21.60
CA GLY A 572 27.16 38.96 21.59
C GLY A 572 27.92 38.93 22.91
N LEU A 573 27.26 39.20 24.03
CA LEU A 573 27.87 39.24 25.37
C LEU A 573 27.19 38.26 26.32
N ILE A 574 28.00 37.65 27.17
CA ILE A 574 27.56 36.89 28.33
C ILE A 574 28.21 37.46 29.59
N CYS A 575 27.42 37.70 30.62
CA CYS A 575 27.89 38.01 31.96
C CYS A 575 27.78 36.74 32.80
N VAL A 576 28.89 36.26 33.35
CA VAL A 576 28.95 35.00 34.11
C VAL A 576 29.60 35.29 35.46
N GLY A 577 28.99 34.87 36.57
CA GLY A 577 29.52 35.14 37.90
C GLY A 577 28.48 35.03 39.01
N GLY A 578 28.69 35.75 40.11
CA GLY A 578 27.76 35.76 41.24
C GLY A 578 28.49 35.90 42.58
N ASP A 579 27.71 35.85 43.66
CA ASP A 579 28.26 35.77 45.01
C ASP A 579 28.94 34.41 45.16
N GLN A 580 30.26 34.37 45.24
CA GLN A 580 31.07 33.15 45.24
C GLN A 580 31.09 32.43 46.60
N GLY A 581 30.68 33.12 47.65
CA GLY A 581 30.55 32.54 48.97
C GLY A 581 30.44 33.63 50.02
N SER A 582 30.20 33.22 51.25
CA SER A 582 30.33 34.10 52.40
C SER A 582 31.03 33.39 53.55
N TYR A 583 31.67 34.18 54.40
CA TYR A 583 32.23 33.69 55.65
C TYR A 583 31.95 34.69 56.76
N ILE A 584 31.74 34.17 57.96
CA ILE A 584 31.61 35.00 59.14
C ILE A 584 33.01 35.26 59.68
N ASP A 585 33.42 36.53 59.76
CA ASP A 585 34.64 36.89 60.49
C ASP A 585 34.40 36.67 61.99
N PRO A 586 35.09 35.69 62.61
CA PRO A 586 34.85 35.33 64.01
C PRO A 586 35.25 36.43 65.00
N GLN A 587 36.02 37.44 64.59
CA GLN A 587 36.42 38.55 65.46
C GLN A 587 35.39 39.68 65.47
N SER A 588 34.81 40.01 64.33
CA SER A 588 33.84 41.10 64.19
C SER A 588 32.38 40.62 64.20
N MET A 589 32.13 39.30 64.09
CA MET A 589 30.81 38.70 63.87
C MET A 589 30.08 39.28 62.65
N GLN A 590 30.84 39.75 61.66
CA GLN A 590 30.32 40.26 60.39
C GLN A 590 30.32 39.15 59.35
N ASP A 591 29.30 39.13 58.49
CA ASP A 591 29.22 38.21 57.35
C ASP A 591 29.83 38.91 56.12
N ILE A 592 30.87 38.32 55.55
CA ILE A 592 31.58 38.85 54.39
C ILE A 592 31.21 37.97 53.20
N ALA A 593 30.38 38.50 52.30
CA ALA A 593 30.05 37.86 51.03
C ALA A 593 30.96 38.42 49.94
N TYR A 594 31.64 37.56 49.21
CA TYR A 594 32.51 37.96 48.11
C TYR A 594 31.99 37.39 46.80
N GLY A 595 32.26 38.07 45.70
CA GLY A 595 31.81 37.63 44.40
C GLY A 595 32.52 38.30 43.24
N SER A 596 32.23 37.82 42.04
CA SER A 596 32.75 38.40 40.81
C SER A 596 31.80 38.21 39.64
N TYR A 597 31.86 39.11 38.66
CA TYR A 597 31.30 38.88 37.33
C TYR A 597 32.39 39.08 36.28
N GLU A 598 32.38 38.19 35.30
CA GLU A 598 33.12 38.35 34.05
C GLU A 598 32.14 38.58 32.90
N ILE A 599 32.35 39.66 32.17
CA ILE A 599 31.63 39.98 30.94
C ILE A 599 32.50 39.53 29.79
N ILE A 600 31.99 38.57 29.03
CA ILE A 600 32.71 37.86 27.99
C ILE A 600 32.01 38.11 26.67
N LYS A 601 32.82 38.41 25.67
CA LYS A 601 32.35 38.53 24.30
C LYS A 601 32.26 37.14 23.69
N LEU A 602 31.07 36.74 23.24
CA LEU A 602 30.78 35.46 22.60
C LEU A 602 31.28 35.38 21.15
N THR A 603 32.03 36.39 20.68
CA THR A 603 32.73 36.35 19.39
C THR A 603 34.05 35.56 19.49
N ASP A 604 34.73 35.41 18.35
CA ASP A 604 35.87 34.54 17.98
C ASP A 604 37.02 34.31 19.00
N SER A 605 37.09 35.06 20.10
CA SER A 605 38.19 35.00 21.08
C SER A 605 37.76 34.67 22.51
N PHE A 606 36.46 34.67 22.82
CA PHE A 606 35.96 34.64 24.20
C PHE A 606 36.68 35.62 25.14
N GLU A 607 37.03 36.79 24.62
CA GLU A 607 37.74 37.83 25.36
C GLU A 607 36.88 38.35 26.52
N THR A 608 37.48 38.43 27.71
CA THR A 608 36.86 39.11 28.85
C THR A 608 36.97 40.62 28.61
N VAL A 609 35.84 41.28 28.34
CA VAL A 609 35.76 42.72 28.09
C VAL A 609 35.45 43.53 29.34
N GLY A 610 35.04 42.85 30.42
CA GLY A 610 34.85 43.47 31.72
C GLY A 610 34.96 42.46 32.84
N LYS A 611 35.54 42.88 33.95
CA LYS A 611 35.60 42.11 35.18
C LYS A 611 35.25 43.00 36.35
N VAL A 612 34.37 42.51 37.21
CA VAL A 612 34.04 43.15 38.48
C VAL A 612 34.21 42.17 39.61
N LEU A 613 34.72 42.67 40.74
CA LEU A 613 34.95 41.93 41.96
C LEU A 613 34.33 42.71 43.11
N TRP A 614 33.78 42.01 44.09
CA TRP A 614 33.27 42.65 45.30
C TRP A 614 33.52 41.80 46.55
N ASP A 615 33.70 42.49 47.66
CA ASP A 615 33.49 41.96 49.01
C ASP A 615 32.49 42.88 49.71
N ARG A 616 31.35 42.32 50.13
CA ARG A 616 30.29 43.03 50.86
C ARG A 616 30.28 42.54 52.29
N VAL A 617 30.27 43.47 53.22
CA VAL A 617 30.23 43.20 54.65
C VAL A 617 28.83 43.50 55.17
N TYR A 618 28.26 42.54 55.88
CA TYR A 618 26.95 42.63 56.49
C TYR A 618 27.06 42.47 58.01
N ASP A 619 26.14 43.09 58.74
CA ASP A 619 25.96 42.82 60.16
C ASP A 619 25.29 41.46 60.40
N SER A 620 25.24 41.02 61.66
CA SER A 620 24.60 39.77 62.07
C SER A 620 23.08 39.70 61.83
N ASN A 621 22.45 40.79 61.41
CA ASN A 621 21.05 40.84 60.99
C ASN A 621 20.89 40.91 59.45
N GLY A 622 21.98 40.77 58.70
CA GLY A 622 22.00 40.83 57.24
C GLY A 622 21.93 42.25 56.66
N ARG A 623 22.19 43.30 57.44
CA ARG A 623 22.23 44.68 56.92
C ARG A 623 23.60 44.98 56.35
N PHE A 624 23.64 45.49 55.12
CA PHE A 624 24.86 45.94 54.48
C PHE A 624 25.52 47.07 55.28
N LEU A 625 26.81 46.92 55.58
CA LEU A 625 27.61 47.88 56.32
C LEU A 625 28.52 48.67 55.37
N ASN A 626 29.39 47.96 54.65
CA ASN A 626 30.31 48.52 53.67
C ASN A 626 30.81 47.40 52.73
N GLY A 627 31.59 47.77 51.73
CA GLY A 627 32.22 46.79 50.84
C GLY A 627 33.38 47.37 50.04
N THR A 628 34.20 46.47 49.51
CA THR A 628 35.24 46.76 48.52
C THR A 628 34.72 46.32 47.15
N PHE A 629 34.85 47.19 46.17
CA PHE A 629 34.43 46.90 44.80
C PHE A 629 35.57 47.25 43.85
N GLU A 630 35.79 46.41 42.84
CA GLU A 630 36.78 46.63 41.81
C GLU A 630 36.18 46.45 40.42
N ILE A 631 36.53 47.34 39.51
CA ILE A 631 36.25 47.25 38.07
C ILE A 631 37.59 47.12 37.35
N ASN A 632 37.81 46.01 36.66
CA ASN A 632 39.06 45.71 35.93
C ASN A 632 40.33 45.93 36.77
N GLY A 633 40.26 45.60 38.07
CA GLY A 633 41.37 45.76 39.03
C GLY A 633 41.57 47.18 39.57
N SER A 634 40.64 48.10 39.29
CA SER A 634 40.63 49.46 39.86
C SER A 634 39.50 49.59 40.88
N SER A 635 39.79 50.17 42.05
CA SER A 635 38.79 50.40 43.09
C SER A 635 37.64 51.28 42.60
N ALA A 636 36.41 50.90 42.96
CA ALA A 636 35.18 51.57 42.61
C ALA A 636 34.19 51.56 43.79
N SER A 637 33.14 52.36 43.71
CA SER A 637 31.96 52.24 44.56
C SER A 637 30.98 51.18 44.03
N GLU A 638 30.08 50.70 44.89
CA GLU A 638 29.03 49.75 44.48
C GLU A 638 28.16 50.31 43.34
N GLN A 639 27.84 51.60 43.41
CA GLN A 639 27.00 52.26 42.42
C GLN A 639 27.70 52.35 41.05
N GLU A 640 29.02 52.60 41.02
CA GLU A 640 29.82 52.58 39.81
C GLU A 640 29.94 51.16 39.22
N MET A 641 30.10 50.13 40.07
CA MET A 641 30.09 48.73 39.64
C MET A 641 28.76 48.35 38.99
N LEU A 642 27.62 48.69 39.62
CA LEU A 642 26.29 48.40 39.08
C LEU A 642 26.04 49.15 37.76
N GLN A 643 26.42 50.43 37.68
CA GLN A 643 26.36 51.20 36.44
C GLN A 643 27.26 50.63 35.34
N TYR A 644 28.43 50.11 35.70
CA TYR A 644 29.33 49.46 34.76
C TYR A 644 28.69 48.21 34.15
N ILE A 645 28.11 47.32 34.96
CA ILE A 645 27.38 46.13 34.48
C ILE A 645 26.21 46.55 33.57
N GLN A 646 25.40 47.53 34.02
CA GLN A 646 24.27 48.06 33.24
C GLN A 646 24.69 48.72 31.94
N SER A 647 25.90 49.28 31.85
CA SER A 647 26.41 49.90 30.62
C SER A 647 26.57 48.91 29.46
N PHE A 648 26.72 47.61 29.76
CA PHE A 648 26.71 46.52 28.78
C PHE A 648 25.30 46.02 28.46
N GLY A 649 24.27 46.54 29.14
CA GLY A 649 22.86 46.16 28.97
C GLY A 649 22.38 45.06 29.92
N PHE A 650 23.23 44.60 30.84
CA PHE A 650 22.86 43.57 31.81
C PHE A 650 22.05 44.16 32.98
N ASP A 651 21.13 43.36 33.52
CA ASP A 651 20.39 43.71 34.73
C ASP A 651 21.04 42.99 35.93
N PRO A 652 21.79 43.72 36.78
CA PRO A 652 22.43 43.11 37.95
C PRO A 652 21.45 42.56 39.00
N SER A 653 20.15 42.83 38.86
CA SER A 653 19.09 42.30 39.72
C SER A 653 18.37 41.07 39.16
N SER A 654 18.64 40.67 37.90
CA SER A 654 17.93 39.60 37.21
C SER A 654 18.85 38.76 36.32
N PHE A 655 19.09 37.53 36.76
CA PHE A 655 19.77 36.50 35.99
C PHE A 655 18.75 35.42 35.57
N THR A 656 18.10 35.61 34.42
CA THR A 656 17.12 34.66 33.82
C THR A 656 17.27 34.61 32.30
N PHE A 657 17.01 33.44 31.68
CA PHE A 657 17.42 33.12 30.29
C PHE A 657 16.32 32.94 29.25
N ASP A 658 16.74 33.08 27.99
CA ASP A 658 16.11 32.57 26.76
C ASP A 658 17.18 31.84 25.92
N PHE A 659 17.48 30.58 26.25
CA PHE A 659 18.32 29.69 25.42
C PHE A 659 17.45 28.58 24.83
N LYS A 660 17.87 27.99 23.70
CA LYS A 660 17.40 26.63 23.36
C LYS A 660 18.27 25.63 24.10
N ASN A 661 17.69 25.06 25.15
CA ASN A 661 18.31 23.98 25.91
C ASN A 661 18.37 22.74 25.02
N LEU A 662 19.58 22.20 24.82
CA LEU A 662 19.75 20.98 24.04
C LEU A 662 19.54 19.74 24.88
N TYR A 663 20.18 19.64 26.05
CA TYR A 663 20.03 18.45 26.90
C TYR A 663 20.46 18.65 28.35
N ILE A 664 19.76 17.94 29.24
CA ILE A 664 20.16 17.72 30.63
C ILE A 664 20.43 16.22 30.80
N SER A 665 21.66 15.82 31.13
CA SER A 665 22.03 14.41 31.34
C SER A 665 22.11 14.07 32.83
N HIS A 666 21.13 13.32 33.34
CA HIS A 666 21.05 12.96 34.77
C HIS A 666 21.77 11.65 35.18
N GLU A 667 22.20 10.77 34.27
CA GLU A 667 22.86 9.50 34.63
C GLU A 667 23.76 8.93 33.52
N LYS A 668 24.70 8.04 33.91
CA LYS A 668 25.69 7.32 33.09
C LYS A 668 25.17 6.56 31.84
N LYS A 669 23.85 6.48 31.60
CA LYS A 669 23.26 5.53 30.63
C LYS A 669 22.79 6.11 29.30
N ASN A 670 22.52 7.42 29.20
CA ASN A 670 22.00 8.02 27.95
C ASN A 670 23.01 8.99 27.35
N LYS A 671 23.85 8.50 26.41
CA LYS A 671 24.62 9.35 25.50
C LYS A 671 23.66 9.89 24.42
N ALA A 672 22.94 10.97 24.70
CA ALA A 672 22.24 11.72 23.65
C ALA A 672 23.27 12.52 22.81
N SER A 673 23.13 12.51 21.48
CA SER A 673 23.96 13.28 20.54
C SER A 673 23.46 14.72 20.44
N ILE A 674 24.38 15.69 20.41
CA ILE A 674 24.05 17.10 20.17
C ILE A 674 23.34 17.28 18.81
N ILE A 675 23.75 16.51 17.81
CA ILE A 675 23.19 16.56 16.46
C ILE A 675 21.73 16.10 16.45
N GLU A 676 21.41 15.02 17.17
CA GLU A 676 20.03 14.52 17.27
C GLU A 676 19.08 15.56 17.88
N LEU A 677 19.55 16.24 18.93
CA LEU A 677 18.76 17.21 19.67
C LEU A 677 18.54 18.48 18.86
N TYR A 678 19.56 18.91 18.11
CA TYR A 678 19.42 19.99 17.14
C TYR A 678 18.31 19.67 16.12
N GLN A 679 18.33 18.47 15.54
CA GLN A 679 17.28 18.03 14.60
C GLN A 679 15.88 17.98 15.25
N ALA A 680 15.78 17.62 16.53
CA ALA A 680 14.51 17.60 17.26
C ALA A 680 13.96 19.02 17.53
N LEU A 681 14.83 19.98 17.85
CA LEU A 681 14.46 21.39 18.06
C LEU A 681 13.96 22.03 16.78
N GLU A 682 14.59 21.75 15.63
CA GLU A 682 14.17 22.26 14.33
C GLU A 682 12.77 21.76 13.90
N ARG A 683 12.33 20.61 14.44
CA ARG A 683 10.96 20.09 14.25
C ARG A 683 9.90 20.82 15.09
N GLY A 684 10.29 21.81 15.91
CA GLY A 684 9.40 22.45 16.87
C GLY A 684 9.09 21.56 18.08
N GLY A 685 9.89 20.51 18.31
CA GLY A 685 9.81 19.71 19.52
C GLY A 685 10.18 20.57 20.73
N LYS A 686 9.21 20.87 21.59
CA LYS A 686 9.50 21.42 22.92
C LYS A 686 10.21 20.32 23.71
N SER A 687 11.46 20.58 24.10
CA SER A 687 12.16 19.79 25.13
C SER A 687 11.55 20.01 26.49
#